data_AF-A0A1D2MV76-F1
#
_entry.id   AF-A0A1D2MV76-F1
#
_cell.length_a   1.000
_cell.length_b   1.000
_cell.length_c   1.000
_cell.angle_alpha   90.00
_cell.angle_beta   90.00
_cell.angle_gamma   90.00
#
_symmetry.space_group_name_H-M   'P 1'
#
loop_
_entity.id
_entity.type
_entity.pdbx_description
1 polymer ?
#
loop_
_entity_poly.entity_id
_entity_poly.type
_entity_poly.pdbx_seq_one_letter_code
_entity_poly.pdbx_strand_id
1 'polypeptide(L)'
;MKKDKSKAVHGIPLVTALKLVRILIESNLDAAMKLYHNYSILPSVMSYLAYDQWREQAHVLEVEDLVLESFRIWLAFLHHGIAIDEYVAFFPVLMQFLTFYGRATDLSSFDLSHSAHLFALLSEIICFGENSSAELQKFHSHWNLVKDAKSLVEDHCYKLLKILFAPHLQDTFNIDLTLLSLGKGLEFLTYAFKYDKNDSSQRFKSALFQFVESDIYIKLTSNMISHSVLLTDLPDKSRYPTNFASVDAIRWQGELNPVMQSVSPFHFVTYFVPFCKVFTEDEACKLVANSNIDKYLSELQKHNDTTDKIDYFARFELGCLYEILDVLPKLHCSKFPVSYRVLACVPASCDKVFKRLLKVSLQTCCKESDVGPVYQFYLAYFSLAIQNEESEEEPCENESKKSTKVRFDDGGHPGDGKSDVAAPPLFENWSVKLADAHWIFHPLENLYKRAVSAPGYVDDNLEVLEQETRGCLSFIKHILSHYCDSIIQTPQDLVTVYCRICRTFMLGTPNVYFDEMTSSLLKDILLAIVNGKVASSSGSKSIFSKYKPSHSAAVSFCDFYAELVREYFDNSYFNEVFAAYLFLPLRSPEDLKVKSCFWNHEHLRCVRLSCDKIPISVQYLTNIREQNPDMLMIFTRHVKRGTILKERNPFLYEVIVTHLKNSQEFMTDELRNEFSLLSM
;
A
#
# COMPACT_ATOMS: atom_id res chain seq x y z
N MET A 1 21.71 -54.89 -31.46
CA MET A 1 22.05 -53.74 -32.32
C MET A 1 21.34 -52.50 -31.80
N LYS A 2 22.08 -51.61 -31.12
CA LYS A 2 21.67 -50.23 -30.86
C LYS A 2 21.58 -49.51 -32.20
N LYS A 3 20.40 -49.00 -32.58
CA LYS A 3 20.25 -47.99 -33.63
C LYS A 3 19.36 -46.86 -33.09
N ASP A 4 20.04 -45.79 -32.71
CA ASP A 4 19.68 -44.39 -32.90
C ASP A 4 18.23 -43.97 -32.59
N LYS A 5 17.98 -43.56 -31.35
CA LYS A 5 16.85 -42.68 -30.96
C LYS A 5 17.30 -41.23 -30.75
N SER A 6 18.52 -40.86 -31.14
CA SER A 6 19.11 -39.53 -30.91
C SER A 6 19.09 -38.57 -32.11
N LYS A 7 18.34 -38.89 -33.17
CA LYS A 7 18.42 -38.15 -34.45
C LYS A 7 17.23 -37.24 -34.81
N ALA A 8 16.36 -36.84 -33.89
CA ALA A 8 15.14 -36.10 -34.27
C ALA A 8 14.77 -34.90 -33.37
N VAL A 9 15.74 -34.09 -32.94
CA VAL A 9 15.45 -32.77 -32.31
C VAL A 9 16.40 -31.66 -32.80
N HIS A 10 17.49 -32.00 -33.51
CA HIS A 10 18.43 -31.00 -33.98
C HIS A 10 17.82 -30.22 -35.16
N GLY A 11 17.62 -28.91 -34.98
CA GLY A 11 17.05 -28.01 -36.00
C GLY A 11 15.54 -27.78 -35.90
N ILE A 12 14.84 -28.39 -34.93
CA ILE A 12 13.42 -28.13 -34.67
C ILE A 12 13.30 -27.12 -33.54
N PRO A 13 12.58 -26.00 -33.72
CA PRO A 13 12.38 -25.02 -32.66
C PRO A 13 11.60 -25.61 -31.49
N LEU A 14 12.07 -25.37 -30.26
CA LEU A 14 11.41 -25.83 -29.03
C LEU A 14 10.89 -24.64 -28.24
N VAL A 15 9.57 -24.56 -28.08
CA VAL A 15 8.89 -23.50 -27.31
C VAL A 15 9.44 -23.40 -25.87
N THR A 16 9.72 -24.54 -25.23
CA THR A 16 10.29 -24.56 -23.87
C THR A 16 11.70 -23.96 -23.81
N ALA A 17 12.50 -24.11 -24.86
CA ALA A 17 13.82 -23.49 -24.94
C ALA A 17 13.70 -21.98 -25.12
N LEU A 18 12.76 -21.52 -25.96
CA LEU A 18 12.46 -20.09 -26.11
C LEU A 18 11.95 -19.47 -24.79
N LYS A 19 11.12 -20.18 -24.03
CA LYS A 19 10.69 -19.75 -22.69
C LYS A 19 11.87 -19.56 -21.74
N LEU A 20 12.81 -20.49 -21.72
CA LEU A 20 14.03 -20.34 -20.90
C LEU A 20 14.85 -19.13 -21.33
N VAL A 21 15.02 -18.93 -22.65
CA VAL A 21 15.70 -17.76 -23.20
C VAL A 21 15.02 -16.47 -22.76
N ARG A 22 13.68 -16.39 -22.85
CA ARG A 22 12.91 -15.24 -22.37
C ARG A 22 13.17 -14.97 -20.88
N ILE A 23 13.11 -16.00 -20.03
CA ILE A 23 13.37 -15.86 -18.59
C ILE A 23 14.77 -15.30 -18.33
N LEU A 24 15.78 -15.75 -19.10
CA LEU A 24 17.15 -15.23 -19.00
C LEU A 24 17.23 -13.76 -19.45
N ILE A 25 16.57 -13.39 -20.54
CA ILE A 25 16.50 -12.00 -21.03
C ILE A 25 15.86 -11.12 -19.95
N GLU A 26 14.67 -11.49 -19.46
CA GLU A 26 13.93 -10.72 -18.45
C GLU A 26 14.67 -10.61 -17.11
N SER A 27 15.75 -11.38 -16.90
CA SER A 27 16.46 -11.39 -15.63
C SER A 27 17.33 -10.18 -15.36
N ASN A 28 18.03 -9.68 -16.38
CA ASN A 28 18.83 -8.47 -16.31
C ASN A 28 19.33 -8.07 -17.70
N LEU A 29 19.74 -6.81 -17.81
CA LEU A 29 20.24 -6.22 -19.05
C LEU A 29 21.47 -6.96 -19.59
N ASP A 30 22.40 -7.40 -18.73
CA ASP A 30 23.62 -8.09 -19.17
C ASP A 30 23.32 -9.43 -19.85
N ALA A 31 22.39 -10.20 -19.29
CA ALA A 31 21.92 -11.45 -19.88
C ALA A 31 21.24 -11.18 -21.22
N ALA A 32 20.39 -10.17 -21.31
CA ALA A 32 19.77 -9.74 -22.56
C ALA A 32 20.83 -9.35 -23.61
N MET A 33 21.80 -8.51 -23.27
CA MET A 33 22.86 -8.07 -24.18
C MET A 33 23.75 -9.23 -24.66
N LYS A 34 24.11 -10.16 -23.77
CA LYS A 34 24.86 -11.37 -24.13
C LYS A 34 24.07 -12.23 -25.12
N LEU A 35 22.78 -12.44 -24.87
CA LEU A 35 21.90 -13.23 -25.74
C LEU A 35 21.68 -12.56 -27.12
N TYR A 36 21.59 -11.23 -27.14
CA TYR A 36 21.45 -10.46 -28.38
C TYR A 36 22.73 -10.49 -29.23
N HIS A 37 23.86 -10.08 -28.66
CA HIS A 37 25.11 -9.92 -29.43
C HIS A 37 25.89 -11.22 -29.64
N ASN A 38 26.01 -12.08 -28.62
CA ASN A 38 26.90 -13.23 -28.68
C ASN A 38 26.23 -14.47 -29.30
N TYR A 39 24.90 -14.58 -29.18
CA TYR A 39 24.15 -15.76 -29.62
C TYR A 39 23.21 -15.48 -30.81
N SER A 40 23.08 -14.22 -31.24
CA SER A 40 22.28 -13.80 -32.41
C SER A 40 20.89 -14.45 -32.44
N ILE A 41 20.19 -14.43 -31.30
CA ILE A 41 18.89 -15.11 -31.14
C ILE A 41 17.78 -14.41 -31.92
N LEU A 42 17.85 -13.09 -32.07
CA LEU A 42 16.76 -12.31 -32.64
C LEU A 42 16.46 -12.62 -34.12
N PRO A 43 17.43 -12.81 -35.03
CA PRO A 43 17.15 -13.30 -36.38
C PRO A 43 16.31 -14.58 -36.42
N SER A 44 16.56 -15.54 -35.51
CA SER A 44 15.75 -16.75 -35.40
C SER A 44 14.33 -16.44 -34.90
N VAL A 45 14.19 -15.56 -33.90
CA VAL A 45 12.87 -15.08 -33.43
C VAL A 45 12.08 -14.43 -34.57
N MET A 46 12.70 -13.54 -35.35
CA MET A 46 12.06 -12.86 -36.47
C MET A 46 11.67 -13.85 -37.58
N SER A 47 12.45 -14.90 -37.82
CA SER A 47 12.12 -15.96 -38.80
C SER A 47 10.83 -16.73 -38.43
N TYR A 48 10.57 -16.93 -37.13
CA TYR A 48 9.34 -17.57 -36.67
C TYR A 48 8.12 -16.66 -36.85
N LEU A 49 8.31 -15.33 -36.69
CA LEU A 49 7.28 -14.32 -36.94
C LEU A 49 7.00 -14.12 -38.43
N ALA A 50 8.03 -14.21 -39.28
CA ALA A 50 7.96 -13.99 -40.73
C ALA A 50 7.35 -15.16 -41.53
N TYR A 51 6.88 -16.22 -40.85
CA TYR A 51 6.12 -17.31 -41.49
C TYR A 51 6.96 -18.21 -42.43
N ASP A 52 8.18 -18.58 -42.04
CA ASP A 52 9.11 -19.39 -42.85
C ASP A 52 8.73 -20.88 -43.05
N GLN A 53 9.44 -21.55 -43.98
CA GLN A 53 9.25 -22.93 -44.51
C GLN A 53 9.13 -24.07 -43.47
N TRP A 54 9.47 -23.83 -42.20
CA TRP A 54 9.44 -24.84 -41.13
C TRP A 54 8.00 -25.26 -40.73
N ARG A 55 6.98 -24.47 -41.07
CA ARG A 55 5.56 -24.76 -40.78
C ARG A 55 5.00 -25.95 -41.54
N GLU A 56 5.59 -26.33 -42.67
CA GLU A 56 5.16 -27.52 -43.43
C GLU A 56 5.51 -28.83 -42.72
N GLN A 57 6.39 -28.77 -41.70
CA GLN A 57 6.92 -29.94 -40.99
C GLN A 57 6.44 -30.06 -39.53
N ALA A 58 5.71 -29.07 -39.01
CA ALA A 58 5.31 -28.98 -37.61
C ALA A 58 3.79 -29.00 -37.43
N HIS A 59 3.30 -29.44 -36.26
CA HIS A 59 1.89 -29.38 -35.92
C HIS A 59 1.43 -27.92 -35.75
N VAL A 60 0.22 -27.59 -36.24
CA VAL A 60 -0.34 -26.21 -36.23
C VAL A 60 -0.28 -25.55 -34.84
N LEU A 61 -0.61 -26.28 -33.76
CA LEU A 61 -0.55 -25.75 -32.40
C LEU A 61 0.87 -25.41 -31.93
N GLU A 62 1.86 -26.22 -32.32
CA GLU A 62 3.27 -25.95 -31.97
C GLU A 62 3.80 -24.72 -32.71
N VAL A 63 3.32 -24.49 -33.93
CA VAL A 63 3.62 -23.29 -34.72
C VAL A 63 3.05 -22.05 -34.06
N GLU A 64 1.79 -22.08 -33.62
CA GLU A 64 1.11 -20.98 -32.93
C GLU A 64 1.82 -20.60 -31.63
N ASP A 65 2.13 -21.60 -30.79
CA ASP A 65 2.87 -21.39 -29.54
C ASP A 65 4.26 -20.79 -29.78
N LEU A 66 4.93 -21.19 -30.86
CA LEU A 66 6.24 -20.66 -31.21
C LEU A 66 6.18 -19.19 -31.61
N VAL A 67 5.17 -18.81 -32.39
CA VAL A 67 4.95 -17.40 -32.79
C VAL A 67 4.68 -16.55 -31.55
N LEU A 68 3.79 -17.00 -30.65
CA LEU A 68 3.47 -16.27 -29.42
C LEU A 68 4.70 -16.10 -28.52
N GLU A 69 5.48 -17.15 -28.32
CA GLU A 69 6.70 -17.06 -27.51
C GLU A 69 7.77 -16.20 -28.17
N SER A 70 7.82 -16.16 -29.51
CA SER A 70 8.70 -15.27 -30.27
C SER A 70 8.36 -13.79 -30.03
N PHE A 71 7.07 -13.43 -30.03
CA PHE A 71 6.62 -12.09 -29.63
C PHE A 71 7.02 -11.75 -28.19
N ARG A 72 6.91 -12.71 -27.26
CA ARG A 72 7.29 -12.48 -25.85
C ARG A 72 8.79 -12.28 -25.67
N ILE A 73 9.63 -13.02 -26.40
CA ILE A 73 11.08 -12.80 -26.42
C ILE A 73 11.39 -11.40 -26.95
N TRP A 74 10.75 -11.01 -28.05
CA TRP A 74 10.99 -9.69 -28.62
C TRP A 74 10.56 -8.57 -27.68
N LEU A 75 9.40 -8.71 -27.05
CA LEU A 75 8.94 -7.81 -26.00
C LEU A 75 9.94 -7.75 -24.82
N ALA A 76 10.50 -8.88 -24.39
CA ALA A 76 11.52 -8.92 -23.36
C ALA A 76 12.78 -8.14 -23.73
N PHE A 77 13.25 -8.22 -24.99
CA PHE A 77 14.35 -7.38 -25.46
C PHE A 77 13.98 -5.89 -25.47
N LEU A 78 12.76 -5.55 -25.92
CA LEU A 78 12.29 -4.17 -25.97
C LEU A 78 12.17 -3.53 -24.58
N HIS A 79 11.76 -4.28 -23.54
CA HIS A 79 11.77 -3.81 -22.14
C HIS A 79 13.17 -3.35 -21.69
N HIS A 80 14.23 -3.89 -22.29
CA HIS A 80 15.61 -3.51 -22.04
C HIS A 80 16.13 -2.41 -22.97
N GLY A 81 15.30 -1.90 -23.89
CA GLY A 81 15.72 -0.95 -24.92
C GLY A 81 16.53 -1.57 -26.06
N ILE A 82 16.50 -2.90 -26.21
CA ILE A 82 17.21 -3.64 -27.27
C ILE A 82 16.21 -3.96 -28.38
N ALA A 83 16.70 -4.18 -29.60
CA ALA A 83 15.91 -4.64 -30.75
C ALA A 83 14.91 -3.62 -31.34
N ILE A 84 15.19 -2.33 -31.18
CA ILE A 84 14.36 -1.22 -31.69
C ILE A 84 14.47 -1.12 -33.21
N ASP A 85 15.66 -1.29 -33.80
CA ASP A 85 15.85 -1.21 -35.25
C ASP A 85 15.06 -2.30 -35.99
N GLU A 86 15.01 -3.50 -35.41
CA GLU A 86 14.21 -4.61 -35.90
C GLU A 86 12.70 -4.30 -35.83
N TYR A 87 12.25 -3.50 -34.86
CA TYR A 87 10.86 -3.00 -34.83
C TYR A 87 10.56 -2.11 -36.00
N VAL A 88 11.45 -1.18 -36.32
CA VAL A 88 11.29 -0.26 -37.45
C VAL A 88 11.24 -1.04 -38.76
N ALA A 89 12.15 -1.99 -38.94
CA ALA A 89 12.22 -2.83 -40.12
C ALA A 89 10.97 -3.71 -40.29
N PHE A 90 10.43 -4.23 -39.18
CA PHE A 90 9.29 -5.16 -39.20
C PHE A 90 7.93 -4.47 -39.10
N PHE A 91 7.89 -3.16 -38.82
CA PHE A 91 6.67 -2.38 -38.65
C PHE A 91 5.63 -2.55 -39.79
N PRO A 92 6.00 -2.60 -41.08
CA PRO A 92 5.04 -2.84 -42.15
C PRO A 92 4.27 -4.17 -42.00
N VAL A 93 4.92 -5.21 -41.46
CA VAL A 93 4.29 -6.51 -41.19
C VAL A 93 3.34 -6.40 -40.00
N LEU A 94 3.72 -5.68 -38.94
CA LEU A 94 2.86 -5.39 -37.80
C LEU A 94 1.56 -4.70 -38.23
N MET A 95 1.65 -3.73 -39.14
CA MET A 95 0.48 -3.03 -39.70
C MET A 95 -0.41 -3.95 -40.54
N GLN A 96 0.15 -4.94 -41.22
CA GLN A 96 -0.65 -5.95 -41.93
C GLN A 96 -1.45 -6.81 -40.95
N PHE A 97 -0.86 -7.21 -39.81
CA PHE A 97 -1.59 -7.92 -38.76
C PHE A 97 -2.72 -7.08 -38.19
N LEU A 98 -2.48 -5.80 -37.85
CA LEU A 98 -3.52 -4.89 -37.38
C LEU A 98 -4.66 -4.74 -38.39
N THR A 99 -4.31 -4.58 -39.67
CA THR A 99 -5.29 -4.47 -40.76
C THR A 99 -6.10 -5.75 -40.91
N PHE A 100 -5.46 -6.92 -40.79
CA PHE A 100 -6.13 -8.22 -40.79
C PHE A 100 -7.13 -8.31 -39.62
N TYR A 101 -6.73 -7.98 -38.40
CA TYR A 101 -7.60 -8.05 -37.22
C TYR A 101 -8.80 -7.11 -37.28
N GLY A 102 -8.64 -5.94 -37.91
CA GLY A 102 -9.74 -5.02 -38.19
C GLY A 102 -10.74 -5.55 -39.23
N ARG A 103 -10.28 -6.36 -40.20
CA ARG A 103 -11.11 -6.87 -41.31
C ARG A 103 -11.71 -8.26 -41.09
N ALA A 104 -11.05 -9.12 -40.32
CA ALA A 104 -11.50 -10.49 -40.10
C ALA A 104 -12.92 -10.50 -39.52
N THR A 105 -13.77 -11.43 -39.91
CA THR A 105 -15.11 -11.60 -39.31
C THR A 105 -15.06 -12.48 -38.08
N ASP A 106 -14.23 -13.52 -38.14
CA ASP A 106 -14.04 -14.52 -37.09
C ASP A 106 -12.60 -14.45 -36.57
N LEU A 107 -12.44 -14.48 -35.25
CA LEU A 107 -11.12 -14.48 -34.60
C LEU A 107 -10.94 -15.79 -33.84
N SER A 108 -9.86 -16.51 -34.11
CA SER A 108 -9.50 -17.70 -33.34
C SER A 108 -8.92 -17.32 -31.96
N SER A 109 -8.79 -18.30 -31.07
CA SER A 109 -8.04 -18.13 -29.81
C SER A 109 -6.60 -17.69 -30.03
N PHE A 110 -5.97 -18.14 -31.13
CA PHE A 110 -4.65 -17.68 -31.54
C PHE A 110 -4.68 -16.20 -31.93
N ASP A 111 -5.65 -15.76 -32.75
CA ASP A 111 -5.76 -14.36 -33.16
C ASP A 111 -5.93 -13.40 -31.98
N LEU A 112 -6.74 -13.79 -30.99
CA LEU A 112 -6.93 -13.03 -29.76
C LEU A 112 -5.63 -12.97 -28.93
N SER A 113 -4.93 -14.09 -28.79
CA SER A 113 -3.64 -14.12 -28.09
C SER A 113 -2.59 -13.29 -28.83
N HIS A 114 -2.50 -13.42 -30.15
CA HIS A 114 -1.51 -12.76 -30.98
C HIS A 114 -1.74 -11.24 -31.02
N SER A 115 -2.99 -10.79 -31.18
CA SER A 115 -3.33 -9.36 -31.09
C SER A 115 -2.95 -8.75 -29.73
N ALA A 116 -3.16 -9.47 -28.62
CA ALA A 116 -2.75 -9.00 -27.30
C ALA A 116 -1.23 -8.75 -27.19
N HIS A 117 -0.41 -9.67 -27.71
CA HIS A 117 1.06 -9.52 -27.69
C HIS A 117 1.55 -8.45 -28.67
N LEU A 118 0.88 -8.31 -29.81
CA LEU A 118 1.13 -7.22 -30.76
C LEU A 118 0.88 -5.85 -30.11
N PHE A 119 -0.24 -5.68 -29.38
CA PHE A 119 -0.52 -4.43 -28.67
C PHE A 119 0.49 -4.18 -27.55
N ALA A 120 0.87 -5.20 -26.79
CA ALA A 120 1.91 -5.07 -25.76
C ALA A 120 3.25 -4.60 -26.35
N LEU A 121 3.65 -5.14 -27.51
CA LEU A 121 4.85 -4.73 -28.23
C LEU A 121 4.78 -3.27 -28.70
N LEU A 122 3.62 -2.83 -29.21
CA LEU A 122 3.41 -1.42 -29.58
C LEU A 122 3.45 -0.48 -28.36
N SER A 123 2.90 -0.91 -27.22
CA SER A 123 2.95 -0.16 -25.96
C SER A 123 4.39 0.02 -25.47
N GLU A 124 5.19 -1.05 -25.53
CA GLU A 124 6.55 -1.04 -25.00
C GLU A 124 7.47 -0.05 -25.75
N ILE A 125 7.28 0.02 -27.05
CA ILE A 125 7.91 1.04 -27.91
C ILE A 125 7.58 2.44 -27.37
N ILE A 126 6.30 2.77 -27.14
CA ILE A 126 5.94 4.10 -26.60
C ILE A 126 6.57 4.36 -25.21
N CYS A 127 6.52 3.36 -24.32
CA CYS A 127 7.05 3.46 -22.95
C CYS A 127 8.57 3.68 -22.92
N PHE A 128 9.32 3.02 -23.80
CA PHE A 128 10.76 3.24 -23.93
C PHE A 128 11.08 4.69 -24.29
N GLY A 129 10.27 5.30 -25.17
CA GLY A 129 10.39 6.72 -25.51
C GLY A 129 10.27 7.67 -24.31
N GLU A 130 9.33 7.40 -23.39
CA GLU A 130 9.11 8.22 -22.17
C GLU A 130 10.29 8.14 -21.18
N ASN A 131 10.96 6.99 -21.09
CA ASN A 131 12.04 6.74 -20.12
C ASN A 131 13.46 6.98 -20.69
N SER A 132 13.57 7.30 -21.98
CA SER A 132 14.86 7.56 -22.65
C SER A 132 15.36 8.98 -22.46
N SER A 133 16.68 9.19 -22.51
CA SER A 133 17.29 10.52 -22.42
C SER A 133 16.81 11.45 -23.55
N ALA A 134 16.84 12.77 -23.31
CA ALA A 134 16.42 13.79 -24.28
C ALA A 134 17.24 13.76 -25.60
N GLU A 135 18.42 13.14 -25.59
CA GLU A 135 19.23 12.89 -26.79
C GLU A 135 18.69 11.69 -27.58
N LEU A 136 18.36 10.57 -26.94
CA LEU A 136 17.76 9.39 -27.58
C LEU A 136 16.37 9.68 -28.17
N GLN A 137 15.58 10.52 -27.49
CA GLN A 137 14.26 10.98 -27.97
C GLN A 137 14.33 11.79 -29.28
N LYS A 138 15.43 12.53 -29.52
CA LYS A 138 15.61 13.36 -30.73
C LYS A 138 15.91 12.54 -31.99
N PHE A 139 16.43 11.32 -31.85
CA PHE A 139 16.94 10.53 -32.97
C PHE A 139 15.94 9.54 -33.58
N HIS A 140 14.76 9.32 -32.99
CA HIS A 140 13.89 8.21 -33.40
C HIS A 140 12.51 8.68 -33.88
N SER A 141 12.34 8.77 -35.20
CA SER A 141 11.06 9.01 -35.91
C SER A 141 10.02 7.90 -35.72
N HIS A 142 10.39 6.81 -35.05
CA HIS A 142 9.63 5.57 -34.91
C HIS A 142 8.36 5.73 -34.06
N TRP A 143 8.29 6.73 -33.18
CA TRP A 143 7.08 7.08 -32.42
C TRP A 143 5.94 7.57 -33.31
N ASN A 144 6.26 8.14 -34.48
CA ASN A 144 5.24 8.54 -35.44
C ASN A 144 4.58 7.33 -36.11
N LEU A 145 5.30 6.21 -36.28
CA LEU A 145 4.74 4.98 -36.82
C LEU A 145 3.64 4.44 -35.91
N VAL A 146 3.84 4.55 -34.59
CA VAL A 146 2.85 4.11 -33.60
C VAL A 146 1.54 4.90 -33.68
N LYS A 147 1.58 6.17 -34.11
CA LYS A 147 0.36 6.98 -34.33
C LYS A 147 -0.52 6.36 -35.40
N ASP A 148 0.07 5.80 -36.44
CA ASP A 148 -0.65 5.18 -37.55
C ASP A 148 -1.41 3.92 -37.11
N ALA A 149 -1.00 3.29 -36.00
CA ALA A 149 -1.69 2.15 -35.42
C ALA A 149 -2.90 2.52 -34.56
N LYS A 150 -3.01 3.76 -34.04
CA LYS A 150 -4.04 4.17 -33.07
C LYS A 150 -5.47 3.84 -33.54
N SER A 151 -5.83 4.29 -34.75
CA SER A 151 -7.17 4.07 -35.30
C SER A 151 -7.48 2.58 -35.55
N LEU A 152 -6.49 1.81 -35.99
CA LEU A 152 -6.65 0.37 -36.22
C LEU A 152 -6.84 -0.40 -34.91
N VAL A 153 -6.09 -0.04 -33.86
CA VAL A 153 -6.24 -0.64 -32.53
C VAL A 153 -7.59 -0.26 -31.92
N GLU A 154 -8.02 1.00 -32.04
CA GLU A 154 -9.34 1.44 -31.58
C GLU A 154 -10.47 0.65 -32.27
N ASP A 155 -10.39 0.48 -33.59
CA ASP A 155 -11.36 -0.28 -34.37
C ASP A 155 -11.39 -1.76 -33.99
N HIS A 156 -10.23 -2.34 -33.68
CA HIS A 156 -10.15 -3.70 -33.16
C HIS A 156 -10.77 -3.80 -31.77
N CYS A 157 -10.43 -2.92 -30.83
CA CYS A 157 -11.04 -2.88 -29.49
C CYS A 157 -12.56 -2.73 -29.56
N TYR A 158 -13.06 -1.85 -30.43
CA TYR A 158 -14.50 -1.70 -30.69
C TYR A 158 -15.15 -3.00 -31.18
N LYS A 159 -14.48 -3.74 -32.07
CA LYS A 159 -14.93 -5.05 -32.53
C LYS A 159 -14.94 -6.08 -31.39
N LEU A 160 -13.92 -6.13 -30.53
CA LEU A 160 -13.88 -7.03 -29.39
C LEU A 160 -15.03 -6.75 -28.41
N LEU A 161 -15.33 -5.47 -28.14
CA LEU A 161 -16.50 -5.08 -27.33
C LEU A 161 -17.81 -5.62 -27.93
N LYS A 162 -17.97 -5.55 -29.26
CA LYS A 162 -19.13 -6.14 -29.94
C LYS A 162 -19.23 -7.65 -29.81
N ILE A 163 -18.10 -8.36 -29.85
CA ILE A 163 -18.08 -9.81 -29.63
C ILE A 163 -18.57 -10.13 -28.22
N LEU A 164 -18.11 -9.38 -27.22
CA LEU A 164 -18.56 -9.53 -25.83
C LEU A 164 -20.08 -9.29 -25.70
N PHE A 165 -20.65 -8.31 -26.41
CA PHE A 165 -22.09 -8.05 -26.39
C PHE A 165 -22.97 -9.11 -27.04
N ALA A 166 -22.43 -9.97 -27.91
CA ALA A 166 -23.21 -10.91 -28.70
C ALA A 166 -23.38 -12.23 -27.92
N PRO A 167 -24.55 -12.52 -27.31
CA PRO A 167 -24.68 -13.68 -26.43
C PRO A 167 -24.45 -15.01 -27.16
N HIS A 168 -24.86 -15.09 -28.42
CA HIS A 168 -24.66 -16.24 -29.29
C HIS A 168 -23.18 -16.49 -29.67
N LEU A 169 -22.31 -15.50 -29.51
CA LEU A 169 -20.86 -15.63 -29.76
C LEU A 169 -20.09 -15.96 -28.47
N GLN A 170 -20.67 -15.77 -27.28
CA GLN A 170 -20.01 -16.07 -26.00
C GLN A 170 -19.68 -17.57 -25.85
N ASP A 171 -20.46 -18.45 -26.47
CA ASP A 171 -20.18 -19.90 -26.49
C ASP A 171 -19.12 -20.30 -27.52
N THR A 172 -18.81 -19.40 -28.47
CA THR A 172 -17.88 -19.65 -29.58
C THR A 172 -16.49 -19.05 -29.32
N PHE A 173 -16.42 -17.92 -28.60
CA PHE A 173 -15.18 -17.21 -28.33
C PHE A 173 -14.70 -17.40 -26.90
N ASN A 174 -13.37 -17.50 -26.74
CA ASN A 174 -12.76 -17.49 -25.42
C ASN A 174 -12.82 -16.07 -24.83
N ILE A 175 -13.70 -15.88 -23.83
CA ILE A 175 -13.93 -14.58 -23.17
C ILE A 175 -12.64 -14.06 -22.51
N ASP A 176 -11.85 -14.93 -21.87
CA ASP A 176 -10.63 -14.52 -21.17
C ASP A 176 -9.58 -13.98 -22.16
N LEU A 177 -9.40 -14.65 -23.30
CA LEU A 177 -8.49 -14.17 -24.36
C LEU A 177 -9.02 -12.90 -25.03
N THR A 178 -10.35 -12.76 -25.14
CA THR A 178 -10.98 -11.54 -25.66
C THR A 178 -10.72 -10.35 -24.73
N LEU A 179 -10.88 -10.55 -23.42
CA LEU A 179 -10.58 -9.54 -22.40
C LEU A 179 -9.09 -9.24 -22.33
N LEU A 180 -8.20 -10.23 -22.49
CA LEU A 180 -6.75 -10.02 -22.55
C LEU A 180 -6.37 -9.14 -23.74
N SER A 181 -6.87 -9.45 -24.94
CA SER A 181 -6.62 -8.66 -26.15
C SER A 181 -7.18 -7.24 -26.02
N LEU A 182 -8.42 -7.11 -25.54
CA LEU A 182 -9.03 -5.81 -25.28
C LEU A 182 -8.21 -5.01 -24.26
N GLY A 183 -7.84 -5.61 -23.13
CA GLY A 183 -7.04 -4.95 -22.09
C GLY A 183 -5.70 -4.44 -22.62
N LYS A 184 -4.96 -5.26 -23.37
CA LYS A 184 -3.69 -4.84 -23.99
C LYS A 184 -3.88 -3.76 -25.07
N GLY A 185 -4.99 -3.80 -25.80
CA GLY A 185 -5.37 -2.73 -26.73
C GLY A 185 -5.67 -1.42 -26.01
N LEU A 186 -6.38 -1.46 -24.87
CA LEU A 186 -6.65 -0.28 -24.04
C LEU A 186 -5.38 0.29 -23.40
N GLU A 187 -4.45 -0.57 -22.97
CA GLU A 187 -3.12 -0.15 -22.50
C GLU A 187 -2.39 0.65 -23.59
N PHE A 188 -2.32 0.10 -24.79
CA PHE A 188 -1.73 0.79 -25.94
C PHE A 188 -2.39 2.15 -26.19
N LEU A 189 -3.73 2.18 -26.23
CA LEU A 189 -4.47 3.41 -26.47
C LEU A 189 -4.20 4.44 -25.37
N THR A 190 -4.10 4.03 -24.10
CA THR A 190 -3.76 4.91 -22.98
C THR A 190 -2.48 5.69 -23.25
N TYR A 191 -1.44 5.01 -23.74
CA TYR A 191 -0.20 5.67 -24.13
C TYR A 191 -0.38 6.50 -25.40
N ALA A 192 -1.03 5.98 -26.44
CA ALA A 192 -1.22 6.67 -27.70
C ALA A 192 -1.97 8.01 -27.57
N PHE A 193 -2.99 8.08 -26.71
CA PHE A 193 -3.77 9.31 -26.46
C PHE A 193 -2.96 10.42 -25.78
N LYS A 194 -1.88 10.10 -25.05
CA LYS A 194 -0.97 11.13 -24.51
C LYS A 194 -0.25 11.89 -25.64
N TYR A 195 0.07 11.20 -26.73
CA TYR A 195 0.84 11.73 -27.87
C TYR A 195 -0.04 12.30 -28.98
N ASP A 196 -1.21 11.70 -29.20
CA ASP A 196 -2.22 12.17 -30.12
C ASP A 196 -3.52 12.48 -29.38
N LYS A 197 -3.74 13.78 -29.12
CA LYS A 197 -4.90 14.31 -28.39
C LYS A 197 -6.20 14.28 -29.21
N ASN A 198 -6.21 13.73 -30.42
CA ASN A 198 -7.47 13.48 -31.12
C ASN A 198 -8.37 12.62 -30.24
N ASP A 199 -9.62 13.04 -30.06
CA ASP A 199 -10.62 12.33 -29.26
C ASP A 199 -10.87 10.91 -29.79
N SER A 200 -11.18 9.99 -28.88
CA SER A 200 -11.66 8.65 -29.24
C SER A 200 -12.94 8.77 -30.06
N SER A 201 -13.17 7.84 -30.98
CA SER A 201 -14.42 7.84 -31.73
C SER A 201 -15.63 7.67 -30.82
N GLN A 202 -16.69 8.44 -31.08
CA GLN A 202 -17.92 8.39 -30.27
C GLN A 202 -18.53 6.98 -30.22
N ARG A 203 -18.40 6.20 -31.30
CA ARG A 203 -18.85 4.80 -31.35
C ARG A 203 -18.12 3.91 -30.34
N PHE A 204 -16.81 4.10 -30.18
CA PHE A 204 -16.00 3.31 -29.27
C PHE A 204 -16.30 3.70 -27.82
N LYS A 205 -16.39 5.01 -27.56
CA LYS A 205 -16.82 5.54 -26.26
C LYS A 205 -18.19 5.00 -25.84
N SER A 206 -19.20 5.06 -26.72
CA SER A 206 -20.53 4.50 -26.43
C SER A 206 -20.50 2.99 -26.15
N ALA A 207 -19.67 2.23 -26.87
CA ALA A 207 -19.50 0.80 -26.60
C ALA A 207 -18.86 0.54 -25.23
N LEU A 208 -17.91 1.35 -24.77
CA LEU A 208 -17.31 1.19 -23.44
C LEU A 208 -18.34 1.42 -22.32
N PHE A 209 -19.20 2.43 -22.46
CA PHE A 209 -20.29 2.66 -21.51
C PHE A 209 -21.29 1.50 -21.48
N GLN A 210 -21.63 0.94 -22.64
CA GLN A 210 -22.48 -0.27 -22.70
C GLN A 210 -21.79 -1.49 -22.08
N PHE A 211 -20.46 -1.58 -22.18
CA PHE A 211 -19.69 -2.68 -21.63
C PHE A 211 -19.70 -2.70 -20.11
N VAL A 212 -19.52 -1.54 -19.46
CA VAL A 212 -19.55 -1.47 -17.99
C VAL A 212 -20.92 -1.77 -17.40
N GLU A 213 -21.99 -1.61 -18.18
CA GLU A 213 -23.37 -1.98 -17.82
C GLU A 213 -23.71 -3.44 -18.12
N SER A 214 -22.83 -4.18 -18.79
CA SER A 214 -23.10 -5.55 -19.23
C SER A 214 -22.91 -6.60 -18.13
N ASP A 215 -23.63 -7.72 -18.24
CA ASP A 215 -23.48 -8.87 -17.35
C ASP A 215 -22.06 -9.44 -17.33
N ILE A 216 -21.30 -9.31 -18.42
CA ILE A 216 -19.90 -9.76 -18.50
C ILE A 216 -19.04 -8.95 -17.53
N TYR A 217 -19.14 -7.63 -17.56
CA TYR A 217 -18.34 -6.77 -16.68
C TYR A 217 -18.75 -6.94 -15.22
N ILE A 218 -20.05 -7.09 -14.96
CA ILE A 218 -20.57 -7.38 -13.61
C ILE A 218 -20.02 -8.72 -13.10
N LYS A 219 -20.06 -9.78 -13.93
CA LYS A 219 -19.51 -11.09 -13.57
C LYS A 219 -17.99 -11.04 -13.36
N LEU A 220 -17.26 -10.34 -14.21
CA LEU A 220 -15.81 -10.13 -14.08
C LEU A 220 -15.48 -9.46 -12.74
N THR A 221 -16.10 -8.31 -12.45
CA THR A 221 -15.84 -7.53 -11.23
C THR A 221 -16.33 -8.22 -9.96
N SER A 222 -17.34 -9.10 -10.03
CA SER A 222 -17.81 -9.87 -8.86
C SER A 222 -16.75 -10.83 -8.30
N ASN A 223 -15.74 -11.18 -9.10
CA ASN A 223 -14.65 -12.08 -8.72
C ASN A 223 -13.44 -11.36 -8.09
N MET A 224 -13.47 -10.03 -7.94
CA MET A 224 -12.31 -9.29 -7.40
C MET A 224 -11.91 -9.73 -5.99
N ILE A 225 -12.89 -9.98 -5.12
CA ILE A 225 -12.63 -10.43 -3.74
C ILE A 225 -11.99 -11.83 -3.73
N SER A 226 -12.49 -12.77 -4.55
CA SER A 226 -11.97 -14.14 -4.57
C SER A 226 -10.59 -14.25 -5.22
N HIS A 227 -10.19 -13.26 -6.02
CA HIS A 227 -8.89 -13.20 -6.70
C HIS A 227 -7.92 -12.21 -6.05
N SER A 228 -8.29 -11.63 -4.90
CA SER A 228 -7.47 -10.69 -4.16
C SER A 228 -6.39 -11.42 -3.36
N VAL A 229 -5.14 -11.00 -3.51
CA VAL A 229 -4.02 -11.43 -2.66
C VAL A 229 -4.11 -10.75 -1.30
N LEU A 230 -4.58 -9.49 -1.25
CA LEU A 230 -4.69 -8.73 0.00
C LEU A 230 -5.81 -9.23 0.93
N LEU A 231 -6.84 -9.88 0.38
CA LEU A 231 -7.96 -10.46 1.13
C LEU A 231 -7.88 -12.00 1.24
N THR A 232 -6.79 -12.63 0.77
CA THR A 232 -6.70 -14.09 0.82
C THR A 232 -6.31 -14.58 2.21
N ASP A 233 -7.09 -15.53 2.73
CA ASP A 233 -6.78 -16.24 3.98
C ASP A 233 -5.85 -17.44 3.77
N LEU A 234 -5.49 -17.75 2.51
CA LEU A 234 -4.64 -18.90 2.18
C LEU A 234 -3.29 -18.76 2.89
N PRO A 235 -2.91 -19.70 3.78
CA PRO A 235 -1.71 -19.57 4.57
C PRO A 235 -0.46 -19.70 3.70
N ASP A 236 0.50 -18.82 3.93
CA ASP A 236 1.81 -18.91 3.30
C ASP A 236 2.69 -19.91 4.06
N LYS A 237 2.91 -21.09 3.47
CA LYS A 237 3.81 -22.11 4.03
C LYS A 237 4.52 -22.81 2.88
N SER A 238 5.76 -22.40 2.66
CA SER A 238 6.65 -22.83 1.58
C SER A 238 6.62 -24.33 1.26
N ARG A 239 6.46 -24.66 -0.03
CA ARG A 239 6.75 -26.00 -0.60
C ARG A 239 8.23 -26.16 -1.01
N TYR A 240 9.05 -25.13 -0.84
CA TYR A 240 10.32 -24.96 -1.56
C TYR A 240 11.53 -24.75 -0.64
N PRO A 241 12.71 -25.23 -1.03
CA PRO A 241 13.95 -25.07 -0.27
C PRO A 241 14.49 -23.63 -0.37
N THR A 242 15.25 -23.19 0.65
CA THR A 242 15.73 -21.81 0.87
C THR A 242 16.55 -21.21 -0.28
N ASN A 243 16.98 -22.02 -1.23
CA ASN A 243 17.80 -21.69 -2.39
C ASN A 243 16.99 -21.41 -3.67
N PHE A 244 15.67 -21.52 -3.64
CA PHE A 244 14.75 -20.94 -4.61
C PHE A 244 13.65 -20.24 -3.82
N ALA A 245 13.79 -18.93 -3.60
CA ALA A 245 12.68 -18.10 -3.14
C ALA A 245 11.61 -18.14 -4.25
N SER A 246 10.74 -19.14 -4.21
CA SER A 246 9.49 -19.10 -4.96
C SER A 246 8.79 -17.82 -4.52
N VAL A 247 8.52 -16.92 -5.46
CA VAL A 247 7.78 -15.66 -5.30
C VAL A 247 6.31 -15.86 -4.86
N ASP A 248 6.01 -16.96 -4.16
CA ASP A 248 4.68 -17.42 -3.73
C ASP A 248 3.65 -17.49 -4.88
N ALA A 249 4.14 -17.88 -6.05
CA ALA A 249 3.30 -18.15 -7.22
C ALA A 249 2.31 -19.29 -6.98
N ILE A 250 2.65 -20.22 -6.09
CA ILE A 250 1.83 -21.37 -5.70
C ILE A 250 1.71 -21.36 -4.17
N ARG A 251 0.49 -21.22 -3.68
CA ARG A 251 0.14 -21.21 -2.26
C ARG A 251 0.10 -22.63 -1.68
N TRP A 252 0.01 -22.74 -0.35
CA TRP A 252 -0.18 -24.03 0.32
C TRP A 252 -1.39 -24.77 -0.27
N GLN A 253 -1.31 -26.10 -0.40
CA GLN A 253 -2.27 -26.97 -1.12
C GLN A 253 -2.13 -27.00 -2.65
N GLY A 254 -1.20 -26.23 -3.24
CA GLY A 254 -0.91 -26.29 -4.67
C GLY A 254 -1.79 -25.39 -5.54
N GLU A 255 -2.57 -24.51 -4.91
CA GLU A 255 -3.37 -23.50 -5.61
C GLU A 255 -2.47 -22.39 -6.16
N LEU A 256 -2.76 -21.92 -7.37
CA LEU A 256 -2.07 -20.77 -7.95
C LEU A 256 -2.45 -19.50 -7.19
N ASN A 257 -1.50 -18.58 -7.04
CA ASN A 257 -1.75 -17.25 -6.51
C ASN A 257 -3.02 -16.64 -7.15
N PRO A 258 -3.98 -16.13 -6.37
CA PRO A 258 -5.29 -15.72 -6.89
C PRO A 258 -5.21 -14.71 -8.04
N VAL A 259 -4.27 -13.76 -7.97
CA VAL A 259 -4.07 -12.75 -9.01
C VAL A 259 -3.55 -13.36 -10.32
N MET A 260 -2.76 -14.43 -10.25
CA MET A 260 -2.16 -15.10 -11.42
C MET A 260 -3.14 -16.00 -12.19
N GLN A 261 -4.32 -16.29 -11.63
CA GLN A 261 -5.31 -17.13 -12.32
C GLN A 261 -5.77 -16.43 -13.60
N SER A 262 -5.94 -17.18 -14.69
CA SER A 262 -6.28 -16.59 -16.01
C SER A 262 -7.59 -15.80 -15.99
N VAL A 263 -8.52 -16.20 -15.12
CA VAL A 263 -9.84 -15.59 -14.90
C VAL A 263 -9.82 -14.40 -13.93
N SER A 264 -8.63 -14.04 -13.41
CA SER A 264 -8.46 -12.93 -12.49
C SER A 264 -8.91 -11.60 -13.12
N PRO A 265 -9.84 -10.86 -12.49
CA PRO A 265 -10.31 -9.58 -13.02
C PRO A 265 -9.21 -8.52 -13.05
N PHE A 266 -8.19 -8.65 -12.20
CA PHE A 266 -7.05 -7.73 -12.15
C PHE A 266 -6.31 -7.66 -13.48
N HIS A 267 -6.26 -8.75 -14.26
CA HIS A 267 -5.61 -8.76 -15.58
C HIS A 267 -6.25 -7.80 -16.57
N PHE A 268 -7.55 -7.54 -16.47
CA PHE A 268 -8.25 -6.60 -17.33
C PHE A 268 -8.33 -5.21 -16.71
N VAL A 269 -8.72 -5.12 -15.43
CA VAL A 269 -8.95 -3.85 -14.71
C VAL A 269 -7.68 -3.00 -14.66
N THR A 270 -6.50 -3.62 -14.55
CA THR A 270 -5.19 -2.94 -14.54
C THR A 270 -4.96 -2.09 -15.80
N TYR A 271 -5.53 -2.47 -16.95
CA TYR A 271 -5.39 -1.72 -18.20
C TYR A 271 -6.62 -0.86 -18.52
N PHE A 272 -7.81 -1.33 -18.12
CA PHE A 272 -9.06 -0.61 -18.33
C PHE A 272 -9.13 0.71 -17.55
N VAL A 273 -8.78 0.69 -16.26
CA VAL A 273 -8.90 1.88 -15.41
C VAL A 273 -7.96 3.03 -15.81
N PRO A 274 -6.66 2.78 -16.11
CA PRO A 274 -5.81 3.82 -16.68
C PRO A 274 -6.37 4.42 -17.98
N PHE A 275 -6.92 3.57 -18.85
CA PHE A 275 -7.52 4.04 -20.11
C PHE A 275 -8.70 4.99 -19.87
N CYS A 276 -9.52 4.74 -18.83
CA CYS A 276 -10.64 5.62 -18.49
C CYS A 276 -10.19 7.07 -18.22
N LYS A 277 -8.94 7.29 -17.78
CA LYS A 277 -8.38 8.64 -17.52
C LYS A 277 -8.11 9.46 -18.79
N VAL A 278 -8.22 8.84 -19.98
CA VAL A 278 -8.20 9.56 -21.27
C VAL A 278 -9.45 10.43 -21.42
N PHE A 279 -10.56 10.04 -20.78
CA PHE A 279 -11.81 10.79 -20.80
C PHE A 279 -11.82 11.89 -19.73
N THR A 280 -12.90 12.68 -19.71
CA THR A 280 -13.11 13.67 -18.64
C THR A 280 -13.23 12.98 -17.28
N GLU A 281 -12.91 13.69 -16.18
CA GLU A 281 -12.95 13.11 -14.82
C GLU A 281 -14.31 12.49 -14.47
N ASP A 282 -15.42 13.15 -14.86
CA ASP A 282 -16.78 12.65 -14.65
C ASP A 282 -17.06 11.35 -15.42
N GLU A 283 -16.57 11.26 -16.66
CA GLU A 283 -16.72 10.06 -17.49
C GLU A 283 -15.85 8.91 -16.98
N ALA A 284 -14.62 9.20 -16.58
CA ALA A 284 -13.73 8.22 -15.97
C ALA A 284 -14.36 7.63 -14.70
N CYS A 285 -14.91 8.50 -13.84
CA CYS A 285 -15.64 8.08 -12.64
C CYS A 285 -16.81 7.16 -12.99
N LYS A 286 -17.61 7.50 -14.00
CA LYS A 286 -18.77 6.67 -14.43
C LYS A 286 -18.35 5.31 -14.98
N LEU A 287 -17.25 5.22 -15.71
CA LEU A 287 -16.73 3.96 -16.25
C LEU A 287 -16.16 3.04 -15.15
N VAL A 288 -15.61 3.62 -14.08
CA VAL A 288 -15.06 2.87 -12.95
C VAL A 288 -16.13 2.56 -11.89
N ALA A 289 -17.19 3.37 -11.80
CA ALA A 289 -18.28 3.20 -10.83
C ALA A 289 -18.93 1.82 -10.98
N ASN A 290 -18.76 0.96 -9.97
CA ASN A 290 -19.27 -0.40 -9.98
C ASN A 290 -19.45 -0.90 -8.55
N SER A 291 -20.63 -1.47 -8.25
CA SER A 291 -20.98 -1.93 -6.90
C SER A 291 -20.10 -3.08 -6.39
N ASN A 292 -19.57 -3.93 -7.27
CA ASN A 292 -18.62 -4.97 -6.90
C ASN A 292 -17.24 -4.38 -6.54
N ILE A 293 -16.81 -3.33 -7.24
CA ILE A 293 -15.59 -2.58 -6.89
C ILE A 293 -15.78 -1.92 -5.52
N ASP A 294 -16.92 -1.25 -5.28
CA ASP A 294 -17.22 -0.64 -3.97
C ASP A 294 -17.26 -1.68 -2.85
N LYS A 295 -17.83 -2.86 -3.11
CA LYS A 295 -17.84 -3.98 -2.18
C LYS A 295 -16.42 -4.46 -1.90
N TYR A 296 -15.59 -4.64 -2.91
CA TYR A 296 -14.19 -5.03 -2.77
C TYR A 296 -13.40 -4.01 -1.94
N LEU A 297 -13.52 -2.71 -2.23
CA LEU A 297 -12.91 -1.63 -1.44
C LEU A 297 -13.41 -1.60 0.01
N SER A 298 -14.68 -1.94 0.23
CA SER A 298 -15.27 -2.01 1.58
C SER A 298 -14.75 -3.20 2.38
N GLU A 299 -14.48 -4.34 1.74
CA GLU A 299 -13.88 -5.49 2.42
C GLU A 299 -12.41 -5.23 2.77
N LEU A 300 -11.63 -4.58 1.90
CA LEU A 300 -10.27 -4.12 2.22
C LEU A 300 -10.21 -3.20 3.44
N GLN A 301 -11.24 -2.36 3.65
CA GLN A 301 -11.30 -1.50 4.83
C GLN A 301 -11.54 -2.25 6.14
N LYS A 302 -12.18 -3.42 6.08
CA LYS A 302 -12.49 -4.24 7.26
C LYS A 302 -11.36 -5.21 7.60
N HIS A 303 -10.59 -5.62 6.59
CA HIS A 303 -9.55 -6.63 6.75
C HIS A 303 -8.34 -6.06 7.51
N ASN A 304 -8.08 -6.55 8.73
CA ASN A 304 -7.07 -6.02 9.65
C ASN A 304 -5.68 -6.67 9.54
N ASP A 305 -5.57 -7.86 8.91
CA ASP A 305 -4.37 -8.71 8.96
C ASP A 305 -3.55 -8.68 7.65
N THR A 306 -3.20 -7.49 7.17
CA THR A 306 -2.51 -7.37 5.87
C THR A 306 -0.98 -7.33 5.96
N THR A 307 -0.37 -7.06 7.12
CA THR A 307 1.09 -6.77 7.14
C THR A 307 2.02 -7.99 7.22
N ASP A 308 1.55 -9.19 7.57
CA ASP A 308 2.47 -10.31 7.79
C ASP A 308 2.50 -11.32 6.61
N LYS A 309 1.75 -11.07 5.52
CA LYS A 309 1.45 -12.09 4.49
C LYS A 309 1.57 -11.63 3.02
N ILE A 310 2.28 -10.53 2.76
CA ILE A 310 2.29 -9.94 1.41
C ILE A 310 3.37 -10.59 0.54
N ASP A 311 2.91 -11.32 -0.46
CA ASP A 311 3.77 -11.93 -1.48
C ASP A 311 4.14 -10.95 -2.61
N TYR A 312 5.12 -11.35 -3.41
CA TYR A 312 5.61 -10.62 -4.57
C TYR A 312 4.51 -10.23 -5.58
N PHE A 313 3.47 -11.05 -5.75
CA PHE A 313 2.40 -10.81 -6.72
C PHE A 313 1.39 -9.77 -6.26
N ALA A 314 1.34 -9.45 -4.96
CA ALA A 314 0.52 -8.37 -4.43
C ALA A 314 0.77 -7.03 -5.14
N ARG A 315 1.99 -6.76 -5.65
CA ARG A 315 2.32 -5.55 -6.41
C ARG A 315 1.38 -5.28 -7.59
N PHE A 316 0.88 -6.34 -8.23
CA PHE A 316 -0.03 -6.21 -9.36
C PHE A 316 -1.39 -5.68 -8.92
N GLU A 317 -1.92 -6.25 -7.84
CA GLU A 317 -3.14 -5.79 -7.19
C GLU A 317 -2.99 -4.38 -6.60
N LEU A 318 -1.85 -4.08 -5.96
CA LEU A 318 -1.52 -2.75 -5.42
C LEU A 318 -1.47 -1.69 -6.53
N GLY A 319 -0.87 -2.01 -7.67
CA GLY A 319 -0.87 -1.15 -8.86
C GLY A 319 -2.28 -0.90 -9.38
N CYS A 320 -3.08 -1.96 -9.53
CA CYS A 320 -4.49 -1.84 -9.92
C CYS A 320 -5.31 -0.99 -8.93
N LEU A 321 -5.10 -1.17 -7.63
CA LEU A 321 -5.76 -0.40 -6.58
C LEU A 321 -5.41 1.08 -6.65
N TYR A 322 -4.15 1.42 -6.89
CA TYR A 322 -3.75 2.81 -7.13
C TYR A 322 -4.56 3.40 -8.29
N GLU A 323 -4.63 2.71 -9.43
CA GLU A 323 -5.33 3.22 -10.60
C GLU A 323 -6.82 3.45 -10.32
N ILE A 324 -7.49 2.52 -9.61
CA ILE A 324 -8.88 2.67 -9.16
C ILE A 324 -9.03 3.89 -8.25
N LEU A 325 -8.22 3.97 -7.20
CA LEU A 325 -8.32 5.02 -6.19
C LEU A 325 -8.04 6.41 -6.79
N ASP A 326 -7.12 6.51 -7.74
CA ASP A 326 -6.78 7.76 -8.41
C ASP A 326 -7.98 8.33 -9.19
N VAL A 327 -8.74 7.48 -9.90
CA VAL A 327 -9.96 7.89 -10.63
C VAL A 327 -11.11 8.28 -9.70
N LEU A 328 -11.25 7.65 -8.53
CA LEU A 328 -12.38 7.91 -7.64
C LEU A 328 -12.46 9.39 -7.20
N PRO A 329 -13.68 9.94 -7.00
CA PRO A 329 -13.84 11.30 -6.51
C PRO A 329 -13.07 11.56 -5.21
N LYS A 330 -12.57 12.78 -5.01
CA LYS A 330 -11.78 13.14 -3.82
C LYS A 330 -12.48 12.81 -2.50
N LEU A 331 -13.80 13.01 -2.43
CA LEU A 331 -14.64 12.77 -1.25
C LEU A 331 -15.23 11.36 -1.18
N HIS A 332 -14.79 10.43 -2.03
CA HIS A 332 -15.26 9.06 -2.00
C HIS A 332 -14.90 8.39 -0.66
N CYS A 333 -15.88 7.78 0.01
CA CYS A 333 -15.74 7.28 1.38
C CYS A 333 -14.62 6.25 1.54
N SER A 334 -14.36 5.48 0.49
CA SER A 334 -13.32 4.44 0.48
C SER A 334 -11.92 4.92 0.14
N LYS A 335 -11.76 6.14 -0.43
CA LYS A 335 -10.49 6.54 -1.05
C LYS A 335 -9.36 6.71 -0.04
N PHE A 336 -9.60 7.48 1.04
CA PHE A 336 -8.61 7.62 2.12
C PHE A 336 -8.44 6.33 2.93
N PRO A 337 -9.50 5.68 3.45
CA PRO A 337 -9.35 4.48 4.29
C PRO A 337 -8.61 3.33 3.60
N VAL A 338 -8.90 3.07 2.33
CA VAL A 338 -8.22 2.01 1.57
C VAL A 338 -6.78 2.42 1.28
N SER A 339 -6.54 3.64 0.75
CA SER A 339 -5.17 4.06 0.44
C SER A 339 -4.26 4.10 1.68
N TYR A 340 -4.78 4.55 2.82
CA TYR A 340 -4.07 4.54 4.11
C TYR A 340 -3.60 3.13 4.50
N ARG A 341 -4.49 2.13 4.41
CA ARG A 341 -4.20 0.73 4.75
C ARG A 341 -3.28 0.07 3.75
N VAL A 342 -3.59 0.23 2.48
CA VAL A 342 -2.84 -0.38 1.38
C VAL A 342 -1.43 0.19 1.33
N LEU A 343 -1.19 1.44 1.73
CA LEU A 343 0.15 1.99 1.83
C LEU A 343 1.02 1.27 2.87
N ALA A 344 0.44 0.86 4.01
CA ALA A 344 1.12 0.03 5.01
C ALA A 344 1.46 -1.38 4.48
N CYS A 345 0.82 -1.78 3.39
CA CYS A 345 1.01 -3.07 2.72
C CYS A 345 2.07 -3.01 1.61
N VAL A 346 2.60 -1.84 1.29
CA VAL A 346 3.59 -1.71 0.22
C VAL A 346 4.99 -2.04 0.77
N PRO A 347 5.71 -3.00 0.18
CA PRO A 347 7.11 -3.23 0.52
C PRO A 347 7.97 -2.00 0.26
N ALA A 348 8.98 -1.77 1.10
CA ALA A 348 9.93 -0.65 0.93
C ALA A 348 10.60 -0.65 -0.46
N SER A 349 10.82 -1.83 -1.04
CA SER A 349 11.37 -2.00 -2.39
C SER A 349 10.49 -1.52 -3.53
N CYS A 350 9.17 -1.41 -3.32
CA CYS A 350 8.21 -0.98 -4.35
C CYS A 350 8.02 0.55 -4.35
N ASP A 351 9.12 1.29 -4.42
CA ASP A 351 9.16 2.76 -4.29
C ASP A 351 8.18 3.49 -5.22
N LYS A 352 8.04 3.04 -6.48
CA LYS A 352 7.09 3.64 -7.43
C LYS A 352 5.63 3.50 -6.98
N VAL A 353 5.24 2.30 -6.53
CA VAL A 353 3.86 2.02 -6.07
C VAL A 353 3.61 2.75 -4.75
N PHE A 354 4.60 2.75 -3.86
CA PHE A 354 4.57 3.49 -2.60
C PHE A 354 4.34 4.99 -2.83
N LYS A 355 5.18 5.62 -3.66
CA LYS A 355 5.07 7.04 -4.04
C LYS A 355 3.73 7.41 -4.62
N ARG A 356 3.17 6.54 -5.46
CA ARG A 356 1.86 6.72 -6.11
C ARG A 356 0.71 6.64 -5.10
N LEU A 357 0.69 5.61 -4.26
CA LEU A 357 -0.34 5.44 -3.22
C LEU A 357 -0.27 6.54 -2.15
N LEU A 358 0.94 6.91 -1.70
CA LEU A 358 1.13 8.02 -0.77
C LEU A 358 0.56 9.32 -1.33
N LYS A 359 0.82 9.61 -2.62
CA LYS A 359 0.25 10.80 -3.28
C LYS A 359 -1.27 10.77 -3.26
N VAL A 360 -1.90 9.64 -3.58
CA VAL A 360 -3.37 9.50 -3.55
C VAL A 360 -3.91 9.68 -2.14
N SER A 361 -3.29 9.07 -1.12
CA SER A 361 -3.68 9.26 0.28
C SER A 361 -3.62 10.75 0.66
N LEU A 362 -2.53 11.43 0.34
CA LEU A 362 -2.39 12.86 0.66
C LEU A 362 -3.36 13.74 -0.12
N GLN A 363 -3.65 13.44 -1.39
CA GLN A 363 -4.64 14.21 -2.17
C GLN A 363 -6.05 14.13 -1.59
N THR A 364 -6.38 13.03 -0.90
CA THR A 364 -7.67 12.88 -0.23
C THR A 364 -7.78 13.65 1.08
N CYS A 365 -6.72 13.68 1.89
CA CYS A 365 -6.75 14.30 3.22
C CYS A 365 -6.12 15.70 3.29
N CYS A 366 -5.40 16.17 2.28
CA CYS A 366 -4.80 17.51 2.28
C CYS A 366 -5.57 18.48 1.38
N LYS A 367 -5.41 19.78 1.68
CA LYS A 367 -5.65 20.84 0.70
C LYS A 367 -4.60 20.72 -0.41
N GLU A 368 -4.97 21.10 -1.62
CA GLU A 368 -4.10 20.96 -2.79
C GLU A 368 -2.75 21.69 -2.64
N SER A 369 -2.75 22.85 -1.98
CA SER A 369 -1.53 23.61 -1.63
C SER A 369 -0.56 22.85 -0.74
N ASP A 370 -1.08 21.95 0.11
CA ASP A 370 -0.32 21.32 1.19
C ASP A 370 0.17 19.92 0.78
N VAL A 371 -0.39 19.34 -0.29
CA VAL A 371 0.00 18.01 -0.79
C VAL A 371 1.49 17.96 -1.11
N GLY A 372 2.01 18.95 -1.85
CA GLY A 372 3.42 18.97 -2.28
C GLY A 372 4.41 18.98 -1.10
N PRO A 373 4.33 19.96 -0.18
CA PRO A 373 5.20 20.01 0.98
C PRO A 373 5.12 18.77 1.88
N VAL A 374 3.90 18.30 2.18
CA VAL A 374 3.70 17.10 3.01
C VAL A 374 4.26 15.86 2.31
N TYR A 375 4.03 15.72 1.00
CA TYR A 375 4.56 14.62 0.20
C TYR A 375 6.09 14.56 0.25
N GLN A 376 6.77 15.68 0.02
CA GLN A 376 8.24 15.74 0.08
C GLN A 376 8.77 15.40 1.47
N PHE A 377 8.08 15.87 2.51
CA PHE A 377 8.43 15.58 3.90
C PHE A 377 8.35 14.07 4.22
N TYR A 378 7.28 13.39 3.78
CA TYR A 378 7.16 11.94 3.92
C TYR A 378 8.19 11.19 3.06
N LEU A 379 8.44 11.60 1.81
CA LEU A 379 9.43 10.94 0.96
C LEU A 379 10.84 11.02 1.52
N ALA A 380 11.25 12.18 2.04
CA ALA A 380 12.54 12.35 2.68
C ALA A 380 12.71 11.35 3.84
N TYR A 381 11.65 11.14 4.63
CA TYR A 381 11.66 10.18 5.72
C TYR A 381 11.78 8.73 5.24
N PHE A 382 10.94 8.30 4.30
CA PHE A 382 10.99 6.92 3.81
C PHE A 382 12.31 6.61 3.11
N SER A 383 12.92 7.59 2.44
CA SER A 383 14.25 7.45 1.83
C SER A 383 15.35 7.25 2.88
N LEU A 384 15.31 8.01 3.98
CA LEU A 384 16.28 7.88 5.10
C LEU A 384 16.10 6.58 5.90
N ALA A 385 14.86 6.13 6.08
CA ALA A 385 14.56 4.86 6.75
C ALA A 385 15.13 3.67 5.96
N ILE A 386 15.05 3.72 4.62
CA ILE A 386 15.66 2.71 3.75
C ILE A 386 17.20 2.74 3.85
N GLN A 387 17.81 3.93 3.88
CA GLN A 387 19.28 4.08 3.92
C GLN A 387 19.92 3.69 5.26
N ASN A 388 19.32 4.04 6.39
CA ASN A 388 19.89 3.71 7.70
C ASN A 388 19.85 2.20 8.00
N GLU A 389 18.98 1.46 7.33
CA GLU A 389 18.80 0.02 7.57
C GLU A 389 19.73 -0.86 6.72
N GLU A 390 20.12 -0.40 5.52
CA GLU A 390 21.23 -1.02 4.77
C GLU A 390 22.56 -0.97 5.55
N SER A 391 22.71 -0.01 6.48
CA SER A 391 23.86 0.08 7.38
C SER A 391 23.73 -0.68 8.71
N GLU A 392 22.53 -1.15 9.08
CA GLU A 392 22.25 -1.88 10.32
C GLU A 392 22.09 -3.41 10.12
N GLU A 393 22.30 -3.95 8.91
CA GLU A 393 22.52 -5.39 8.74
C GLU A 393 23.82 -5.80 9.47
N GLU A 394 23.69 -6.15 10.75
CA GLU A 394 24.77 -6.77 11.51
C GLU A 394 25.31 -7.98 10.73
N PRO A 395 26.63 -8.11 10.55
CA PRO A 395 27.20 -9.31 9.96
C PRO A 395 26.83 -10.47 10.88
N CYS A 396 25.98 -11.36 10.37
CA CYS A 396 25.49 -12.54 11.09
C CYS A 396 26.69 -13.44 11.41
N GLU A 397 27.34 -13.20 12.55
CA GLU A 397 28.32 -14.10 13.14
C GLU A 397 27.57 -15.27 13.79
N ASN A 398 27.96 -16.47 13.38
CA ASN A 398 27.54 -17.79 13.85
C ASN A 398 26.29 -18.38 13.18
N GLU A 399 26.49 -18.96 11.99
CA GLU A 399 26.18 -20.39 11.80
C GLU A 399 26.98 -20.98 10.64
N SER A 400 27.89 -21.90 10.98
CA SER A 400 28.68 -22.69 10.04
C SER A 400 27.81 -23.70 9.30
N LYS A 401 27.18 -23.32 8.19
CA LYS A 401 26.76 -24.27 7.15
C LYS A 401 27.11 -23.71 5.77
N LYS A 402 27.99 -24.45 5.08
CA LYS A 402 28.36 -24.24 3.68
C LYS A 402 27.10 -24.21 2.80
N SER A 403 26.53 -23.03 2.57
CA SER A 403 25.73 -22.80 1.37
C SER A 403 26.69 -22.32 0.29
N THR A 404 26.76 -23.09 -0.78
CA THR A 404 27.50 -22.71 -1.98
C THR A 404 26.75 -21.52 -2.58
N LYS A 405 27.11 -20.29 -2.20
CA LYS A 405 26.74 -19.09 -2.96
C LYS A 405 27.28 -19.31 -4.37
N VAL A 406 26.40 -19.58 -5.32
CA VAL A 406 26.75 -19.47 -6.74
C VAL A 406 26.93 -17.98 -7.00
N ARG A 407 28.17 -17.52 -6.83
CA ARG A 407 28.62 -16.25 -7.37
C ARG A 407 28.61 -16.39 -8.89
N PHE A 408 27.76 -15.61 -9.57
CA PHE A 408 28.10 -15.22 -10.92
C PHE A 408 29.30 -14.27 -10.79
N ASP A 409 30.42 -14.66 -11.38
CA ASP A 409 31.66 -13.88 -11.36
C ASP A 409 31.39 -12.54 -12.06
N ASP A 410 31.46 -11.44 -11.30
CA ASP A 410 31.59 -10.09 -11.83
C ASP A 410 33.01 -9.96 -12.42
N GLY A 411 33.18 -10.45 -13.64
CA GLY A 411 34.38 -10.22 -14.44
C GLY A 411 34.53 -8.73 -14.74
N GLY A 412 35.60 -8.13 -14.23
CA GLY A 412 35.86 -6.69 -14.28
C GLY A 412 35.93 -6.07 -15.68
N HIS A 413 35.32 -4.87 -15.77
CA HIS A 413 35.59 -3.63 -16.56
C HIS A 413 36.41 -3.68 -17.88
N PRO A 414 36.17 -2.76 -18.86
CA PRO A 414 35.76 -1.36 -18.65
C PRO A 414 34.69 -0.80 -19.63
N GLY A 415 33.90 0.13 -19.11
CA GLY A 415 32.95 0.93 -19.89
C GLY A 415 32.11 1.74 -18.93
N ASP A 416 32.64 2.88 -18.47
CA ASP A 416 31.90 3.91 -17.74
C ASP A 416 30.78 4.47 -18.61
N GLY A 417 29.67 3.77 -18.63
CA GLY A 417 28.38 4.27 -19.04
C GLY A 417 27.39 3.78 -18.00
N LYS A 418 27.06 4.64 -17.02
CA LYS A 418 25.88 4.40 -16.19
C LYS A 418 24.69 4.31 -17.16
N SER A 419 24.19 3.10 -17.40
CA SER A 419 22.99 2.95 -18.20
C SER A 419 21.82 3.44 -17.36
N ASP A 420 21.18 4.54 -17.78
CA ASP A 420 19.97 5.09 -17.17
C ASP A 420 18.72 4.19 -17.33
N VAL A 421 18.90 2.94 -17.75
CA VAL A 421 17.82 1.97 -17.97
C VAL A 421 17.59 1.23 -16.65
N ALA A 422 16.42 1.46 -16.04
CA ALA A 422 15.99 0.77 -14.83
C ALA A 422 16.06 -0.76 -14.99
N ALA A 423 16.51 -1.46 -13.95
CA ALA A 423 16.50 -2.92 -13.93
C ALA A 423 15.09 -3.47 -14.24
N PRO A 424 14.97 -4.61 -14.95
CA PRO A 424 13.68 -5.19 -15.27
C PRO A 424 12.92 -5.58 -13.98
N PRO A 425 11.58 -5.47 -13.96
CA PRO A 425 10.76 -5.63 -12.76
C PRO A 425 10.78 -7.04 -12.16
N LEU A 426 11.35 -8.04 -12.84
CA LEU A 426 11.37 -9.42 -12.36
C LEU A 426 12.29 -9.62 -11.13
N PHE A 427 13.28 -8.74 -10.92
CA PHE A 427 14.28 -8.88 -9.86
C PHE A 427 14.47 -7.61 -9.02
N GLU A 428 13.48 -6.71 -8.96
CA GLU A 428 13.47 -5.70 -7.88
C GLU A 428 13.53 -6.45 -6.53
N ASN A 429 14.53 -6.13 -5.70
CA ASN A 429 14.76 -6.78 -4.41
C ASN A 429 13.51 -6.70 -3.55
N TRP A 430 12.68 -7.76 -3.51
CA TRP A 430 11.47 -7.76 -2.68
C TRP A 430 11.88 -7.81 -1.21
N SER A 431 11.80 -6.67 -0.53
CA SER A 431 12.04 -6.61 0.91
C SER A 431 10.77 -7.05 1.64
N VAL A 432 10.86 -7.98 2.57
CA VAL A 432 9.73 -8.39 3.43
C VAL A 432 9.30 -7.24 4.37
N LYS A 433 10.09 -6.17 4.49
CA LYS A 433 9.81 -5.05 5.37
C LYS A 433 8.74 -4.14 4.76
N LEU A 434 7.60 -4.11 5.44
CA LEU A 434 6.46 -3.27 5.09
C LEU A 434 6.52 -1.92 5.80
N ALA A 435 5.78 -0.95 5.26
CA ALA A 435 5.52 0.30 5.96
C ALA A 435 4.69 0.07 7.23
N ASP A 436 4.91 0.91 8.25
CA ASP A 436 4.17 0.84 9.51
C ASP A 436 2.68 1.14 9.29
N ALA A 437 1.80 0.35 9.92
CA ALA A 437 0.35 0.49 9.85
C ALA A 437 -0.17 1.89 10.26
N HIS A 438 0.64 2.64 11.02
CA HIS A 438 0.35 3.96 11.55
C HIS A 438 1.33 5.02 10.97
N TRP A 439 1.70 4.87 9.70
CA TRP A 439 2.69 5.71 9.01
C TRP A 439 2.44 7.22 9.12
N ILE A 440 1.19 7.67 9.27
CA ILE A 440 0.83 9.10 9.42
C ILE A 440 1.46 9.77 10.65
N PHE A 441 1.95 8.97 11.61
CA PHE A 441 2.60 9.46 12.82
C PHE A 441 4.13 9.44 12.72
N HIS A 442 4.71 8.79 11.73
CA HIS A 442 6.17 8.66 11.59
C HIS A 442 6.92 9.99 11.66
N PRO A 443 6.44 11.08 11.03
CA PRO A 443 7.19 12.33 11.12
C PRO A 443 7.25 12.89 12.55
N LEU A 444 6.18 12.71 13.34
CA LEU A 444 6.16 13.04 14.75
C LEU A 444 7.09 12.13 15.58
N GLU A 445 7.16 10.85 15.24
CA GLU A 445 8.13 9.93 15.87
C GLU A 445 9.57 10.31 15.55
N ASN A 446 9.85 10.78 14.33
CA ASN A 446 11.18 11.23 13.92
C ASN A 446 11.57 12.53 14.61
N LEU A 447 10.63 13.47 14.77
CA LEU A 447 10.82 14.65 15.62
C LEU A 447 11.26 14.27 17.03
N TYR A 448 10.56 13.30 17.63
CA TYR A 448 10.91 12.76 18.94
C TYR A 448 12.29 12.11 18.97
N LYS A 449 12.62 11.26 18.00
CA LYS A 449 13.96 10.64 17.91
C LYS A 449 15.06 11.69 17.81
N ARG A 450 14.90 12.71 16.95
CA ARG A 450 15.87 13.81 16.81
C ARG A 450 16.05 14.57 18.12
N ALA A 451 14.95 14.97 18.76
CA ALA A 451 14.97 15.71 20.02
C ALA A 451 15.67 14.95 21.16
N VAL A 452 15.48 13.63 21.24
CA VAL A 452 16.09 12.80 22.31
C VAL A 452 17.53 12.38 21.99
N SER A 453 17.88 12.21 20.72
CA SER A 453 19.17 11.64 20.30
C SER A 453 20.39 12.53 20.55
N ALA A 454 20.21 13.84 20.65
CA ALA A 454 21.31 14.80 20.72
C ALA A 454 21.12 15.81 21.87
N PRO A 455 21.97 15.78 22.92
CA PRO A 455 21.94 16.78 23.99
C PRO A 455 22.10 18.20 23.43
N GLY A 456 21.22 19.13 23.81
CA GLY A 456 21.22 20.52 23.33
C GLY A 456 20.53 20.76 21.98
N TYR A 457 20.13 19.71 21.25
CA TYR A 457 19.46 19.86 19.95
C TYR A 457 18.18 20.69 20.03
N VAL A 458 17.39 20.47 21.09
CA VAL A 458 16.13 21.17 21.32
C VAL A 458 16.35 22.66 21.52
N ASP A 459 17.38 23.04 22.29
CA ASP A 459 17.68 24.44 22.57
C ASP A 459 18.15 25.17 21.30
N ASP A 460 18.95 24.50 20.47
CA ASP A 460 19.49 25.07 19.22
C ASP A 460 18.45 25.15 18.08
N ASN A 461 17.38 24.34 18.13
CA ASN A 461 16.42 24.18 17.03
C ASN A 461 14.95 24.39 17.46
N LEU A 462 14.71 25.09 18.57
CA LEU A 462 13.38 25.21 19.17
C LEU A 462 12.31 25.72 18.18
N GLU A 463 12.59 26.80 17.45
CA GLU A 463 11.62 27.39 16.50
C GLU A 463 11.26 26.41 15.37
N VAL A 464 12.25 25.68 14.85
CA VAL A 464 12.04 24.68 13.80
C VAL A 464 11.23 23.50 14.35
N LEU A 465 11.56 23.05 15.56
CA LEU A 465 10.88 21.95 16.23
C LEU A 465 9.41 22.30 16.51
N GLU A 466 9.12 23.53 16.95
CA GLU A 466 7.77 24.04 17.15
C GLU A 466 6.98 24.07 15.85
N GLN A 467 7.56 24.60 14.77
CA GLN A 467 6.91 24.69 13.47
C GLN A 467 6.61 23.32 12.87
N GLU A 468 7.58 22.39 12.90
CA GLU A 468 7.40 21.03 12.38
C GLU A 468 6.39 20.23 13.22
N THR A 469 6.44 20.35 14.55
CA THR A 469 5.46 19.73 15.45
C THR A 469 4.06 20.23 15.17
N ARG A 470 3.87 21.55 15.03
CA ARG A 470 2.57 22.15 14.71
C ARG A 470 2.04 21.65 13.36
N GLY A 471 2.91 21.56 12.36
CA GLY A 471 2.56 21.00 11.04
C GLY A 471 2.08 19.55 11.13
N CYS A 472 2.82 18.71 11.86
CA CYS A 472 2.46 17.30 12.08
C CYS A 472 1.11 17.16 12.81
N LEU A 473 0.92 17.91 13.90
CA LEU A 473 -0.32 17.86 14.68
C LEU A 473 -1.51 18.39 13.91
N SER A 474 -1.34 19.45 13.10
CA SER A 474 -2.41 19.97 12.25
C SER A 474 -2.88 18.91 11.24
N PHE A 475 -1.95 18.19 10.62
CA PHE A 475 -2.22 17.10 9.71
C PHE A 475 -2.92 15.92 10.42
N ILE A 476 -2.38 15.46 11.55
CA ILE A 476 -2.97 14.38 12.37
C ILE A 476 -4.38 14.76 12.83
N LYS A 477 -4.59 16.00 13.28
CA LYS A 477 -5.89 16.52 13.69
C LYS A 477 -6.90 16.45 12.56
N HIS A 478 -6.53 16.90 11.36
CA HIS A 478 -7.42 16.84 10.20
C HIS A 478 -7.83 15.40 9.88
N ILE A 479 -6.85 14.51 9.80
CA ILE A 479 -7.09 13.10 9.51
C ILE A 479 -7.98 12.44 10.55
N LEU A 480 -7.66 12.56 11.84
CA LEU A 480 -8.46 11.94 12.89
C LEU A 480 -9.86 12.55 12.97
N SER A 481 -10.04 13.83 12.68
CA SER A 481 -11.37 14.46 12.66
C SER A 481 -12.32 13.84 11.61
N HIS A 482 -11.78 13.32 10.51
CA HIS A 482 -12.57 12.76 9.40
C HIS A 482 -12.53 11.24 9.32
N TYR A 483 -11.46 10.61 9.79
CA TYR A 483 -11.14 9.21 9.57
C TYR A 483 -10.72 8.46 10.84
N CYS A 484 -11.04 8.98 12.04
CA CYS A 484 -10.70 8.31 13.32
C CYS A 484 -11.08 6.83 13.33
N ASP A 485 -12.31 6.50 12.93
CA ASP A 485 -12.81 5.12 12.94
C ASP A 485 -12.13 4.22 11.89
N SER A 486 -11.55 4.81 10.83
CA SER A 486 -10.83 4.06 9.81
C SER A 486 -9.39 3.73 10.25
N ILE A 487 -8.81 4.60 11.08
CA ILE A 487 -7.45 4.47 11.62
C ILE A 487 -7.43 3.65 12.91
N ILE A 488 -8.35 3.94 13.83
CA ILE A 488 -8.48 3.27 15.11
C ILE A 488 -9.61 2.24 14.99
N GLN A 489 -9.28 1.02 14.56
CA GLN A 489 -10.26 -0.06 14.41
C GLN A 489 -10.21 -1.06 15.56
N THR A 490 -9.04 -1.21 16.18
CA THR A 490 -8.82 -2.13 17.29
C THR A 490 -8.41 -1.38 18.56
N PRO A 491 -8.58 -1.99 19.75
CA PRO A 491 -8.04 -1.43 20.99
C PRO A 491 -6.51 -1.24 20.95
N GLN A 492 -5.79 -2.05 20.17
CA GLN A 492 -4.34 -1.94 20.01
C GLN A 492 -3.97 -0.68 19.20
N ASP A 493 -4.73 -0.35 18.16
CA ASP A 493 -4.56 0.90 17.39
C ASP A 493 -4.75 2.10 18.30
N LEU A 494 -5.75 2.06 19.19
CA LEU A 494 -6.03 3.15 20.13
C LEU A 494 -4.81 3.45 21.03
N VAL A 495 -4.19 2.41 21.60
CA VAL A 495 -3.00 2.58 22.45
C VAL A 495 -1.82 3.06 21.62
N THR A 496 -1.63 2.52 20.40
CA THR A 496 -0.54 2.91 19.51
C THR A 496 -0.64 4.40 19.14
N VAL A 497 -1.81 4.83 18.68
CA VAL A 497 -2.11 6.23 18.35
C VAL A 497 -1.92 7.13 19.55
N TYR A 498 -2.44 6.75 20.72
CA TYR A 498 -2.26 7.48 21.98
C TYR A 498 -0.78 7.68 22.30
N CYS A 499 0.02 6.61 22.33
CA CYS A 499 1.44 6.68 22.64
C CYS A 499 2.20 7.58 21.64
N ARG A 500 1.90 7.47 20.34
CA ARG A 500 2.56 8.29 19.30
C ARG A 500 2.25 9.78 19.45
N ILE A 501 1.03 10.14 19.80
CA ILE A 501 0.66 11.54 20.06
C ILE A 501 1.30 12.03 21.35
N CYS A 502 1.29 11.22 22.41
CA CYS A 502 1.87 11.58 23.70
C CYS A 502 3.39 11.83 23.66
N ARG A 503 4.11 11.29 22.67
CA ARG A 503 5.52 11.65 22.44
C ARG A 503 5.75 13.14 22.19
N THR A 504 4.73 13.89 21.75
CA THR A 504 4.78 15.35 21.68
C THR A 504 5.12 15.98 23.04
N PHE A 505 4.58 15.44 24.13
CA PHE A 505 4.86 15.92 25.48
C PHE A 505 6.27 15.56 25.97
N MET A 506 6.89 14.56 25.33
CA MET A 506 8.20 14.01 25.67
C MET A 506 9.30 14.53 24.74
N LEU A 507 9.08 15.64 24.01
CA LEU A 507 10.09 16.27 23.16
C LEU A 507 11.20 16.99 23.94
N GLY A 508 11.19 16.95 25.27
CA GLY A 508 12.23 17.50 26.13
C GLY A 508 12.07 18.97 26.50
N THR A 509 11.04 19.66 25.98
CA THR A 509 10.73 21.04 26.37
C THR A 509 9.21 21.31 26.39
N PRO A 510 8.68 21.94 27.45
CA PRO A 510 7.28 22.35 27.50
C PRO A 510 6.90 23.40 26.44
N ASN A 511 7.87 24.21 26.00
CA ASN A 511 7.62 25.33 25.08
C ASN A 511 6.91 24.88 23.80
N VAL A 512 7.22 23.67 23.30
CA VAL A 512 6.65 23.11 22.08
C VAL A 512 5.12 22.94 22.16
N TYR A 513 4.58 22.64 23.34
CA TYR A 513 3.15 22.37 23.51
C TYR A 513 2.42 23.34 24.46
N PHE A 514 3.12 24.35 24.97
CA PHE A 514 2.51 25.45 25.73
C PHE A 514 1.90 26.53 24.83
N ASP A 515 2.34 26.61 23.56
CA ASP A 515 1.71 27.43 22.53
C ASP A 515 0.20 27.15 22.42
N GLU A 516 -0.60 28.23 22.40
CA GLU A 516 -2.06 28.15 22.35
C GLU A 516 -2.55 27.39 21.11
N MET A 517 -1.89 27.57 19.97
CA MET A 517 -2.27 26.86 18.74
C MET A 517 -2.01 25.36 18.87
N THR A 518 -0.83 24.96 19.35
CA THR A 518 -0.46 23.56 19.55
C THR A 518 -1.33 22.89 20.60
N SER A 519 -1.60 23.58 21.71
CA SER A 519 -2.52 23.13 22.76
C SER A 519 -3.95 22.92 22.22
N SER A 520 -4.44 23.84 21.38
CA SER A 520 -5.73 23.69 20.71
C SER A 520 -5.77 22.47 19.77
N LEU A 521 -4.69 22.23 19.01
CA LEU A 521 -4.59 21.06 18.14
C LEU A 521 -4.62 19.76 18.94
N LEU A 522 -3.84 19.68 20.02
CA LEU A 522 -3.81 18.52 20.91
C LEU A 522 -5.18 18.28 21.56
N LYS A 523 -5.90 19.34 21.95
CA LYS A 523 -7.26 19.23 22.48
C LYS A 523 -8.24 18.65 21.45
N ASP A 524 -8.19 19.13 20.21
CA ASP A 524 -9.04 18.63 19.12
C ASP A 524 -8.74 17.18 18.77
N ILE A 525 -7.44 16.81 18.75
CA ILE A 525 -7.00 15.42 18.54
C ILE A 525 -7.57 14.51 19.63
N LEU A 526 -7.46 14.92 20.90
CA LEU A 526 -7.99 14.14 22.02
C LEU A 526 -9.52 13.97 21.90
N LEU A 527 -10.23 15.03 21.51
CA LEU A 527 -11.67 14.98 21.29
C LEU A 527 -12.04 13.99 20.17
N ALA A 528 -11.30 13.99 19.05
CA ALA A 528 -11.50 13.04 17.96
C ALA A 528 -11.31 11.59 18.43
N ILE A 529 -10.25 11.32 19.21
CA ILE A 529 -9.96 9.98 19.75
C ILE A 529 -11.07 9.53 20.72
N VAL A 530 -11.47 10.38 21.66
CA VAL A 530 -12.49 10.06 22.68
C VAL A 530 -13.86 9.79 22.06
N ASN A 531 -14.21 10.56 21.02
CA ASN A 531 -15.47 10.39 20.29
C ASN A 531 -15.46 9.21 19.31
N GLY A 532 -14.30 8.60 19.04
CA GLY A 532 -14.18 7.44 18.16
C GLY A 532 -14.94 6.21 18.67
N LYS A 533 -15.34 5.32 17.76
CA LYS A 533 -16.12 4.11 18.09
C LYS A 533 -15.40 3.18 19.06
N VAL A 534 -14.10 2.97 18.87
CA VAL A 534 -13.31 2.06 19.74
C VAL A 534 -13.22 2.63 21.15
N ALA A 535 -12.88 3.92 21.29
CA ALA A 535 -12.78 4.56 22.59
C ALA A 535 -14.13 4.56 23.33
N SER A 536 -15.24 4.84 22.65
CA SER A 536 -16.57 4.86 23.26
C SER A 536 -17.08 3.46 23.65
N SER A 537 -16.89 2.45 22.79
CA SER A 537 -17.42 1.08 22.97
C SER A 537 -16.60 0.17 23.89
N SER A 538 -15.33 0.46 24.15
CA SER A 538 -14.43 -0.45 24.91
C SER A 538 -14.66 -0.50 26.43
N GLY A 539 -15.87 -0.17 26.89
CA GLY A 539 -16.24 0.14 28.27
C GLY A 539 -16.17 -0.98 29.32
N SER A 540 -15.31 -1.99 29.20
CA SER A 540 -15.04 -2.90 30.33
C SER A 540 -13.70 -3.65 30.29
N LYS A 541 -12.93 -3.60 29.20
CA LYS A 541 -11.73 -4.44 29.06
C LYS A 541 -10.48 -3.63 29.39
N SER A 542 -9.52 -4.25 30.08
CA SER A 542 -8.14 -3.77 30.13
C SER A 542 -7.55 -3.66 28.72
N ILE A 543 -7.44 -2.44 28.20
CA ILE A 543 -6.86 -2.15 26.88
C ILE A 543 -5.37 -1.83 27.03
N PHE A 544 -5.03 -1.00 28.03
CA PHE A 544 -3.73 -0.39 28.15
C PHE A 544 -2.68 -1.33 28.78
N SER A 545 -3.03 -2.08 29.84
CA SER A 545 -2.04 -2.97 30.48
C SER A 545 -1.75 -4.26 29.70
N LYS A 546 -2.58 -4.61 28.71
CA LYS A 546 -2.38 -5.76 27.80
C LYS A 546 -1.63 -5.39 26.52
N TYR A 547 -1.32 -4.12 26.32
CA TYR A 547 -0.61 -3.64 25.13
C TYR A 547 0.75 -4.32 25.00
N LYS A 548 0.98 -4.93 23.84
CA LYS A 548 2.31 -5.39 23.42
C LYS A 548 2.79 -4.47 22.30
N PRO A 549 3.88 -3.72 22.45
CA PRO A 549 4.44 -2.95 21.36
C PRO A 549 4.81 -3.86 20.18
N SER A 550 4.54 -3.40 18.96
CA SER A 550 5.03 -4.05 17.74
C SER A 550 6.54 -3.87 17.64
N HIS A 551 7.26 -4.99 17.48
CA HIS A 551 8.67 -5.27 17.08
C HIS A 551 9.84 -4.26 17.29
N SER A 552 9.67 -3.04 17.79
CA SER A 552 10.76 -2.05 18.01
C SER A 552 10.68 -1.25 19.31
N ALA A 553 9.56 -1.23 20.01
CA ALA A 553 9.47 -0.56 21.31
C ALA A 553 9.69 -1.57 22.44
N ALA A 554 10.88 -1.57 23.05
CA ALA A 554 11.23 -2.45 24.17
C ALA A 554 10.54 -2.07 25.51
N VAL A 555 9.67 -1.06 25.52
CA VAL A 555 9.11 -0.45 26.74
C VAL A 555 7.64 -0.84 26.89
N SER A 556 7.25 -1.36 28.05
CA SER A 556 5.85 -1.70 28.33
C SER A 556 5.00 -0.43 28.39
N PHE A 557 3.69 -0.53 28.12
CA PHE A 557 2.82 0.65 28.27
C PHE A 557 2.87 1.25 29.68
N CYS A 558 3.02 0.43 30.72
CA CYS A 558 3.11 0.91 32.10
C CYS A 558 4.35 1.78 32.33
N ASP A 559 5.48 1.40 31.75
CA ASP A 559 6.73 2.16 31.86
C ASP A 559 6.62 3.48 31.08
N PHE A 560 6.09 3.42 29.85
CA PHE A 560 5.79 4.61 29.05
C PHE A 560 4.85 5.58 29.79
N TYR A 561 3.77 5.06 30.38
CA TYR A 561 2.82 5.89 31.12
C TYR A 561 3.42 6.47 32.39
N ALA A 562 4.28 5.73 33.11
CA ALA A 562 4.99 6.24 34.27
C ALA A 562 5.95 7.40 33.90
N GLU A 563 6.65 7.30 32.77
CA GLU A 563 7.46 8.39 32.23
C GLU A 563 6.61 9.60 31.85
N LEU A 564 5.48 9.37 31.18
CA LEU A 564 4.57 10.44 30.79
C LEU A 564 3.98 11.19 32.01
N VAL A 565 3.61 10.45 33.06
CA VAL A 565 3.13 11.05 34.33
C VAL A 565 4.25 11.86 35.00
N ARG A 566 5.48 11.34 35.00
CA ARG A 566 6.64 12.05 35.56
C ARG A 566 6.90 13.36 34.81
N GLU A 567 6.92 13.31 33.49
CA GLU A 567 7.11 14.48 32.62
C GLU A 567 6.08 15.58 32.91
N TYR A 568 4.81 15.20 33.14
CA TYR A 568 3.78 16.16 33.54
C TYR A 568 4.12 16.87 34.85
N PHE A 569 4.50 16.11 35.88
CA PHE A 569 4.73 16.68 37.21
C PHE A 569 6.04 17.45 37.32
N ASP A 570 7.06 17.04 36.58
CA ASP A 570 8.38 17.68 36.61
C ASP A 570 8.39 18.98 35.80
N ASN A 571 7.80 18.97 34.60
CA ASN A 571 7.99 20.06 33.63
C ASN A 571 6.70 20.78 33.21
N SER A 572 5.52 20.21 33.46
CA SER A 572 4.26 20.63 32.83
C SER A 572 3.05 20.73 33.75
N TYR A 573 3.32 20.96 35.04
CA TYR A 573 2.29 21.11 36.05
C TYR A 573 1.33 22.27 35.68
N PHE A 574 0.03 22.11 35.95
CA PHE A 574 -1.07 22.99 35.54
C PHE A 574 -1.42 23.05 34.04
N ASN A 575 -0.73 22.33 33.15
CA ASN A 575 -1.17 22.25 31.75
C ASN A 575 -2.46 21.43 31.64
N GLU A 576 -3.57 22.08 31.26
CA GLU A 576 -4.89 21.44 31.26
C GLU A 576 -5.02 20.35 30.18
N VAL A 577 -4.44 20.58 29.00
CA VAL A 577 -4.52 19.64 27.87
C VAL A 577 -3.67 18.41 28.14
N PHE A 578 -2.42 18.57 28.61
CA PHE A 578 -1.56 17.44 28.95
C PHE A 578 -2.19 16.60 30.08
N ALA A 579 -2.72 17.24 31.13
CA ALA A 579 -3.40 16.50 32.19
C ALA A 579 -4.61 15.69 31.67
N ALA A 580 -5.34 16.20 30.68
CA ALA A 580 -6.41 15.44 30.03
C ALA A 580 -5.90 14.17 29.34
N TYR A 581 -4.76 14.22 28.64
CA TYR A 581 -4.16 13.03 28.04
C TYR A 581 -3.76 11.98 29.09
N LEU A 582 -3.37 12.38 30.31
CA LEU A 582 -3.08 11.44 31.39
C LEU A 582 -4.30 10.65 31.83
N PHE A 583 -5.52 11.13 31.58
CA PHE A 583 -6.74 10.49 32.07
C PHE A 583 -7.31 9.44 31.11
N LEU A 584 -7.00 9.52 29.81
CA LEU A 584 -7.50 8.55 28.85
C LEU A 584 -7.23 7.08 29.29
N PRO A 585 -6.03 6.73 29.81
CA PRO A 585 -5.75 5.37 30.28
C PRO A 585 -6.38 4.98 31.61
N LEU A 586 -6.91 5.94 32.38
CA LEU A 586 -7.43 5.71 33.74
C LEU A 586 -8.86 5.17 33.77
N ARG A 587 -9.52 5.02 32.61
CA ARG A 587 -10.91 4.58 32.51
C ARG A 587 -11.13 3.14 32.97
N SER A 588 -10.19 2.23 32.74
CA SER A 588 -10.41 0.79 32.97
C SER A 588 -10.11 0.39 34.42
N PRO A 589 -11.06 -0.23 35.15
CA PRO A 589 -10.82 -0.71 36.51
C PRO A 589 -9.75 -1.81 36.59
N GLU A 590 -9.59 -2.58 35.52
CA GLU A 590 -8.63 -3.70 35.44
C GLU A 590 -7.17 -3.23 35.30
N ASP A 591 -6.93 -1.99 34.85
CA ASP A 591 -5.59 -1.45 34.59
C ASP A 591 -4.95 -0.88 35.88
N LEU A 592 -4.86 -1.70 36.94
CA LEU A 592 -4.40 -1.30 38.27
C LEU A 592 -2.98 -0.70 38.28
N LYS A 593 -2.05 -1.26 37.49
CA LYS A 593 -0.68 -0.74 37.39
C LYS A 593 -0.66 0.68 36.83
N VAL A 594 -1.38 0.91 35.72
CA VAL A 594 -1.53 2.23 35.08
C VAL A 594 -2.16 3.23 36.05
N LYS A 595 -3.27 2.84 36.69
CA LYS A 595 -3.91 3.69 37.71
C LYS A 595 -2.98 4.02 38.88
N SER A 596 -2.22 3.04 39.36
CA SER A 596 -1.29 3.23 40.47
C SER A 596 -0.17 4.21 40.12
N CYS A 597 0.31 4.24 38.87
CA CYS A 597 1.32 5.21 38.42
C CYS A 597 0.84 6.66 38.59
N PHE A 598 -0.44 6.94 38.32
CA PHE A 598 -1.01 8.28 38.48
C PHE A 598 -1.45 8.56 39.93
N TRP A 599 -2.29 7.69 40.49
CA TRP A 599 -2.96 7.96 41.77
C TRP A 599 -2.05 7.86 42.99
N ASN A 600 -0.86 7.27 42.89
CA ASN A 600 0.11 7.28 43.99
C ASN A 600 1.10 8.45 43.92
N HIS A 601 0.99 9.33 42.92
CA HIS A 601 1.94 10.43 42.76
C HIS A 601 1.81 11.48 43.88
N GLU A 602 2.94 11.98 44.40
CA GLU A 602 2.97 12.88 45.57
C GLU A 602 2.42 14.29 45.27
N HIS A 603 2.45 14.68 44.00
CA HIS A 603 2.13 16.03 43.52
C HIS A 603 0.74 16.16 42.90
N LEU A 604 -0.18 15.21 43.13
CA LEU A 604 -1.55 15.23 42.59
C LEU A 604 -2.32 16.55 42.85
N ARG A 605 -1.97 17.28 43.92
CA ARG A 605 -2.50 18.62 44.23
C ARG A 605 -2.33 19.63 43.08
N CYS A 606 -1.34 19.43 42.21
CA CYS A 606 -1.00 20.32 41.09
C CYS A 606 -1.85 20.09 39.84
N VAL A 607 -2.64 19.02 39.78
CA VAL A 607 -3.51 18.72 38.63
C VAL A 607 -4.78 19.58 38.71
N ARG A 608 -4.81 20.72 38.02
CA ARG A 608 -5.97 21.63 38.01
C ARG A 608 -6.70 21.53 36.68
N LEU A 609 -7.97 21.15 36.74
CA LEU A 609 -8.82 20.91 35.57
C LEU A 609 -10.25 21.31 35.89
N SER A 610 -10.83 22.14 35.03
CA SER A 610 -12.26 22.49 35.09
C SER A 610 -13.09 21.43 34.38
N CYS A 611 -14.24 21.05 34.95
CA CYS A 611 -15.17 20.09 34.34
C CYS A 611 -15.70 20.56 32.98
N ASP A 612 -15.72 21.87 32.73
CA ASP A 612 -16.30 22.45 31.51
C ASP A 612 -15.29 22.63 30.35
N LYS A 613 -13.98 22.45 30.59
CA LYS A 613 -12.94 22.89 29.65
C LYS A 613 -12.24 21.78 28.87
N ILE A 614 -12.52 20.51 29.15
CA ILE A 614 -11.70 19.38 28.71
C ILE A 614 -12.54 18.34 27.94
N PRO A 615 -11.99 17.69 26.89
CA PRO A 615 -12.73 16.71 26.08
C PRO A 615 -13.21 15.45 26.83
N ILE A 616 -12.55 15.10 27.94
CA ILE A 616 -12.85 13.91 28.73
C ILE A 616 -13.89 14.27 29.80
N SER A 617 -15.10 13.73 29.66
CA SER A 617 -16.15 13.90 30.67
C SER A 617 -15.86 13.06 31.92
N VAL A 618 -16.39 13.47 33.08
CA VAL A 618 -16.34 12.66 34.31
C VAL A 618 -16.93 11.27 34.06
N GLN A 619 -18.04 11.22 33.30
CA GLN A 619 -18.70 9.97 32.90
C GLN A 619 -17.77 9.02 32.15
N TYR A 620 -16.86 9.53 31.32
CA TYR A 620 -15.89 8.69 30.62
C TYR A 620 -15.06 7.83 31.60
N LEU A 621 -14.67 8.41 32.74
CA LEU A 621 -13.89 7.72 33.78
C LEU A 621 -14.78 6.93 34.74
N THR A 622 -15.98 7.41 35.03
CA THR A 622 -16.83 6.86 36.09
C THR A 622 -17.93 5.91 35.62
N ASN A 623 -18.09 5.70 34.30
CA ASN A 623 -19.10 4.80 33.74
C ASN A 623 -18.92 3.35 34.19
N ILE A 624 -17.69 2.95 34.51
CA ILE A 624 -17.38 1.63 35.05
C ILE A 624 -17.08 1.79 36.54
N ARG A 625 -17.73 0.96 37.37
CA ARG A 625 -17.54 0.98 38.83
C ARG A 625 -16.14 0.50 39.20
N GLU A 626 -15.53 1.12 40.19
CA GLU A 626 -14.23 0.68 40.70
C GLU A 626 -14.46 -0.49 41.66
N GLN A 627 -13.83 -1.63 41.38
CA GLN A 627 -14.02 -2.85 42.17
C GLN A 627 -12.84 -3.13 43.09
N ASN A 628 -11.70 -2.47 42.88
CA ASN A 628 -10.50 -2.72 43.65
C ASN A 628 -10.52 -1.93 44.99
N PRO A 629 -10.47 -2.61 46.15
CA PRO A 629 -10.56 -1.95 47.46
C PRO A 629 -9.33 -1.08 47.77
N ASP A 630 -8.14 -1.41 47.26
CA ASP A 630 -6.93 -0.61 47.48
C ASP A 630 -7.03 0.74 46.76
N MET A 631 -7.58 0.75 45.54
CA MET A 631 -7.85 1.99 44.79
C MET A 631 -8.88 2.86 45.50
N LEU A 632 -9.97 2.26 46.00
CA LEU A 632 -10.97 2.99 46.79
C LEU A 632 -10.36 3.58 48.07
N MET A 633 -9.45 2.87 48.73
CA MET A 633 -8.70 3.39 49.88
C MET A 633 -7.79 4.56 49.49
N ILE A 634 -7.10 4.49 48.35
CA ILE A 634 -6.27 5.59 47.84
C ILE A 634 -7.14 6.84 47.59
N PHE A 635 -8.31 6.66 46.98
CA PHE A 635 -9.27 7.75 46.75
C PHE A 635 -9.74 8.40 48.05
N THR A 636 -10.18 7.60 49.03
CA THR A 636 -10.58 8.10 50.36
C THR A 636 -9.45 8.86 51.06
N ARG A 637 -8.23 8.35 50.98
CA ARG A 637 -7.04 8.97 51.57
C ARG A 637 -6.75 10.35 50.97
N HIS A 638 -6.88 10.50 49.66
CA HIS A 638 -6.64 11.78 48.98
C HIS A 638 -7.65 12.87 49.37
N VAL A 639 -8.91 12.49 49.55
CA VAL A 639 -9.96 13.41 50.03
C VAL A 639 -9.72 13.77 51.50
N LYS A 640 -9.49 12.78 52.37
CA LYS A 640 -9.26 13.02 53.81
C LYS A 640 -8.05 13.87 54.12
N ARG A 641 -6.93 13.62 53.43
CA ARG A 641 -5.69 14.37 53.63
C ARG A 641 -5.72 15.77 53.00
N GLY A 642 -6.79 16.12 52.28
CA GLY A 642 -6.88 17.37 51.54
C GLY A 642 -5.89 17.45 50.37
N THR A 643 -5.39 16.31 49.87
CA THR A 643 -4.55 16.25 48.66
C THR A 643 -5.37 16.59 47.42
N ILE A 644 -6.66 16.22 47.40
CA ILE A 644 -7.63 16.59 46.36
C ILE A 644 -8.81 17.29 47.04
N LEU A 645 -9.10 18.53 46.62
CA LEU A 645 -10.19 19.35 47.16
C LEU A 645 -11.09 19.81 46.03
N LYS A 646 -12.40 19.95 46.28
CA LYS A 646 -13.37 20.41 45.28
C LYS A 646 -13.01 21.78 44.68
N GLU A 647 -12.53 22.71 45.49
CA GLU A 647 -12.16 24.06 45.04
C GLU A 647 -10.89 24.09 44.20
N ARG A 648 -9.92 23.21 44.49
CA ARG A 648 -8.61 23.19 43.82
C ARG A 648 -8.57 22.25 42.62
N ASN A 649 -9.23 21.10 42.73
CA ASN A 649 -9.17 19.99 41.79
C ASN A 649 -10.60 19.51 41.48
N PRO A 650 -11.50 20.37 40.94
CA PRO A 650 -12.93 20.07 40.85
C PRO A 650 -13.21 18.79 40.05
N PHE A 651 -12.53 18.60 38.91
CA PHE A 651 -12.69 17.40 38.09
C PHE A 651 -12.25 16.11 38.81
N LEU A 652 -11.04 16.07 39.38
CA LEU A 652 -10.54 14.88 40.09
C LEU A 652 -11.38 14.56 41.33
N TYR A 653 -11.84 15.59 42.05
CA TYR A 653 -12.72 15.42 43.19
C TYR A 653 -14.04 14.77 42.78
N GLU A 654 -14.64 15.21 41.67
CA GLU A 654 -15.88 14.65 41.14
C GLU A 654 -15.71 13.20 40.70
N VAL A 655 -14.62 12.86 40.02
CA VAL A 655 -14.27 11.47 39.63
C VAL A 655 -14.16 10.57 40.86
N ILE A 656 -13.39 10.99 41.87
CA ILE A 656 -13.21 10.24 43.12
C ILE A 656 -14.54 10.01 43.82
N VAL A 657 -15.30 11.08 44.07
CA VAL A 657 -16.58 11.00 44.80
C VAL A 657 -17.58 10.12 44.07
N THR A 658 -17.61 10.18 42.74
CA THR A 658 -18.51 9.34 41.93
C THR A 658 -18.13 7.87 42.02
N HIS A 659 -16.83 7.52 41.94
CA HIS A 659 -16.39 6.14 42.16
C HIS A 659 -16.73 5.63 43.56
N LEU A 660 -16.47 6.44 44.60
CA LEU A 660 -16.78 6.09 45.99
C LEU A 660 -18.29 5.88 46.21
N LYS A 661 -19.15 6.74 45.64
CA LYS A 661 -20.61 6.57 45.69
C LYS A 661 -21.09 5.33 44.96
N ASN A 662 -20.56 5.07 43.77
CA ASN A 662 -21.03 3.98 42.91
C ASN A 662 -20.50 2.60 43.33
N SER A 663 -19.50 2.54 44.22
CA SER A 663 -18.75 1.32 44.53
C SER A 663 -18.76 0.94 46.03
N GLN A 664 -19.74 1.42 46.79
CA GLN A 664 -19.87 1.19 48.23
C GLN A 664 -19.94 -0.30 48.63
N GLU A 665 -20.43 -1.15 47.71
CA GLU A 665 -20.52 -2.60 47.89
C GLU A 665 -19.14 -3.29 47.92
N PHE A 666 -18.13 -2.68 47.28
CA PHE A 666 -16.76 -3.21 47.21
C PHE A 666 -15.84 -2.61 48.28
N MET A 667 -16.34 -1.69 49.11
CA MET A 667 -15.60 -1.12 50.22
C MET A 667 -15.56 -2.11 51.41
N THR A 668 -14.42 -2.14 52.10
CA THR A 668 -14.32 -2.76 53.42
C THR A 668 -15.21 -2.02 54.43
N ASP A 669 -15.64 -2.69 55.50
CA ASP A 669 -16.50 -2.06 56.52
C ASP A 669 -15.81 -0.84 57.19
N GLU A 670 -14.48 -0.88 57.33
CA GLU A 670 -13.67 0.27 57.76
C GLU A 670 -13.80 1.44 56.77
N LEU A 671 -13.60 1.20 55.46
CA LEU A 671 -13.72 2.23 54.42
C LEU A 671 -15.14 2.82 54.34
N ARG A 672 -16.18 2.01 54.53
CA ARG A 672 -17.57 2.46 54.49
C ARG A 672 -17.90 3.42 55.64
N ASN A 673 -17.42 3.11 56.84
CA ASN A 673 -17.54 4.00 58.00
C ASN A 673 -16.77 5.31 57.77
N GLU A 674 -15.59 5.22 57.18
CA GLU A 674 -14.76 6.37 56.84
C GLU A 674 -15.38 7.30 55.79
N PHE A 675 -16.04 6.75 54.77
CA PHE A 675 -16.72 7.53 53.73
C PHE A 675 -17.99 8.21 54.24
N SER A 676 -18.74 7.54 55.12
CA SER A 676 -19.96 8.08 55.72
C SER A 676 -19.71 9.40 56.47
N LEU A 677 -18.52 9.53 57.09
CA LEU A 677 -18.06 10.73 57.78
C LEU A 677 -17.64 11.88 56.85
N LEU A 678 -17.36 11.60 55.57
CA LEU A 678 -17.05 12.61 54.54
C LEU A 678 -18.30 13.15 53.83
N SER A 679 -19.44 12.45 53.95
CA SER A 679 -20.73 12.82 53.34
C SER A 679 -21.66 13.64 54.26
N MET A 680 -21.24 13.90 55.50
CA MET A 680 -21.78 14.94 56.38
C MET A 680 -21.01 16.24 56.16
#